data_AF-A0A1Y2EYU6-F1
#
_entry.id   AF-A0A1Y2EYU6-F1
#
_cell.length_a   1.000
_cell.length_b   1.000
_cell.length_c   1.000
_cell.angle_alpha   90.00
_cell.angle_beta   90.00
_cell.angle_gamma   90.00
#
_symmetry.space_group_name_H-M   'P 1'
#
loop_
_entity.id
_entity.type
_entity.pdbx_description
1 polymer ?
#
loop_
_entity_poly.entity_id
_entity_poly.type
_entity_poly.pdbx_seq_one_letter_code
_entity_poly.pdbx_strand_id
1 'polypeptide(L)'
;MLSSALISLYICATCGEGMAECPGHFGHIELSRAVFHIGFLTKVKKICESICVLCGKLKGSPHLDPRLADAVRFIRDPKKRLAVVHALVKTKNTCEMDVIDEEQQQQLAEGEEPPKGHGGCGHVQPQIRKEGLKLWMVYGKGKDEDGNLMQPDRKVLTATMVHTLFRKMSSEDLKILGLSELEAHPAWMILTCLPVPPPPVRPSIAVDGGAMRGEDDLTYKLAEIIRANMSLRKFEEEGAPNHVVAEFETLLQWHIATYMDNDLAGQPQALQKSGRPVKSIRARLKGKEGRLRGNLMGKRVDFSARTVITGDPNLALDEVGVPYSIARNLTYPERVTPYNISYLQDLVRNGPNEYPGARYVVRDTGDRIDLRYNKRADTFLQYGWIVERHLKDGDLVLFNRQPSLHKMSMMAHRVKLMPYSTFRLNLSVTSPYNADFDGDEMNLHVPQSEETRAELMMICAVPRQIISPQSNKPVMGIVQDTLCGIRKFTLRDCFMDRDFIQNILLWVPEWDGVIPPPAILKPKQLWTGKQILSMCIPKGINLTRAPDPASPNPLEDNGMWIEDGEIMYGIVDKKTVGASQGGIIHIIFREKGPTVTRDFFSGVQKVVNFWLLHNGFSIGIGDTVPDKGTMEAITGFIEEAKNTVAEVILQAQEDKLEPEPGMSIRESFESKVNKALNSARDKSGRSAEKSLKGDNNVKQMVVAGSKGSFINISQMSACVGQQIVEGKRVPFGFKFRTLPHFTKDDYSPEARGFVENSYLRGLTPQEFFFHAMAGREGLIDTAVKTAETGYIQRRLVKALEDVMVAYDGTVRNSLGDVVQFVYGEDGMDGAFIEEQVVDPIRLSNARFESRYRVDVMDPQWDFKRGALQVGLIDPDALQDVQQMLDLEWDQLKADRDLLRTFIFPNGDASVSLPVNIRRTIQNAQQIFHIDFRKPSDLHPVEILATVEGLLQRLIVVRGDDRLTREAQENATLLFHIFLRSNFAVKRVIEEHHLNKEAFEWVIGEVEAKFKSSLASPGEMCGTLAAQSIGEPATQMTLNTFHYAGVSSKNVTLGVPRLKEIINVAVNLKTPSMTVYLEPHIARDIASAKEVQTLLSYTTLKT
;
A
#
# COMPACT_ATOMS: atom_id res chain seq x y z
N MET A 1 -3.42 42.46 -17.82
CA MET A 1 -4.61 41.96 -17.10
C MET A 1 -5.84 42.87 -17.18
N LEU A 2 -5.77 44.07 -17.78
CA LEU A 2 -6.94 44.97 -17.94
C LEU A 2 -7.73 44.78 -19.25
N SER A 3 -7.23 43.99 -20.21
CA SER A 3 -7.89 43.78 -21.52
C SER A 3 -8.87 42.60 -21.57
N SER A 4 -8.90 41.73 -20.56
CA SER A 4 -9.87 40.63 -20.46
C SER A 4 -11.23 41.05 -19.89
N ALA A 5 -11.34 42.26 -19.33
CA ALA A 5 -12.57 42.78 -18.71
C ALA A 5 -13.62 43.32 -19.71
N LEU A 6 -13.29 43.48 -20.99
CA LEU A 6 -14.23 44.02 -21.99
C LEU A 6 -15.03 42.93 -22.73
N ILE A 7 -14.61 41.66 -22.66
CA ILE A 7 -15.37 40.53 -23.23
C ILE A 7 -16.37 39.95 -22.20
N SER A 8 -16.25 40.30 -20.91
CA SER A 8 -17.07 39.78 -19.80
C SER A 8 -18.44 40.44 -19.62
N LEU A 9 -18.89 41.28 -20.56
CA LEU A 9 -20.18 41.99 -20.48
C LEU A 9 -21.34 41.28 -21.19
N TYR A 10 -21.08 40.14 -21.86
CA TYR A 10 -22.13 39.41 -22.55
C TYR A 10 -22.88 38.49 -21.59
N ILE A 11 -24.14 38.84 -21.34
CA ILE A 11 -25.11 38.03 -20.63
C ILE A 11 -25.64 36.94 -21.58
N CYS A 12 -25.78 35.71 -21.08
CA CYS A 12 -26.36 34.64 -21.87
C CYS A 12 -27.83 34.95 -22.21
N ALA A 13 -28.21 34.82 -23.48
CA ALA A 13 -29.60 35.05 -23.91
C ALA A 13 -30.60 34.06 -23.31
N THR A 14 -30.15 32.87 -22.90
CA THR A 14 -31.02 31.81 -22.38
C THR A 14 -31.18 31.88 -20.85
N CYS A 15 -30.08 31.96 -20.09
CA CYS A 15 -30.13 31.94 -18.63
C CYS A 15 -29.97 33.32 -17.96
N GLY A 16 -29.54 34.36 -18.68
CA GLY A 16 -29.34 35.69 -18.09
C GLY A 16 -28.09 35.80 -17.20
N GLU A 17 -27.26 34.77 -17.13
CA GLU A 17 -26.05 34.74 -16.29
C GLU A 17 -24.78 35.14 -17.06
N GLY A 18 -23.73 35.47 -16.30
CA GLY A 18 -22.41 35.77 -16.82
C GLY A 18 -21.60 34.51 -17.21
N MET A 19 -20.40 34.72 -17.76
CA MET A 19 -19.55 33.64 -18.30
C MET A 19 -19.11 32.58 -17.27
N ALA A 20 -18.97 32.95 -16.00
CA ALA A 20 -18.50 32.03 -14.95
C ALA A 20 -19.61 31.14 -14.38
N GLU A 21 -20.84 31.65 -14.36
CA GLU A 21 -22.02 30.99 -13.79
C GLU A 21 -22.76 30.16 -14.86
N CYS A 22 -22.83 30.69 -16.09
CA CYS A 22 -23.52 30.01 -17.18
C CYS A 22 -22.86 28.65 -17.52
N PRO A 23 -23.60 27.52 -17.42
CA PRO A 23 -23.08 26.19 -17.77
C PRO A 23 -22.92 25.99 -19.29
N GLY A 24 -23.56 26.85 -20.10
CA GLY A 24 -23.66 26.73 -21.55
C GLY A 24 -24.80 25.81 -21.99
N HIS A 25 -25.43 26.15 -23.12
CA HIS A 25 -26.61 25.44 -23.65
C HIS A 25 -26.27 24.65 -24.92
N PHE A 26 -26.58 23.36 -24.94
CA PHE A 26 -26.34 22.50 -26.10
C PHE A 26 -27.19 22.92 -27.30
N GLY A 27 -26.56 22.91 -28.47
CA GLY A 27 -27.25 23.01 -29.75
C GLY A 27 -27.44 21.63 -30.39
N HIS A 28 -28.01 21.60 -31.59
CA HIS A 28 -28.13 20.38 -32.38
C HIS A 28 -27.91 20.66 -33.87
N ILE A 29 -27.48 19.64 -34.61
CA ILE A 29 -27.37 19.64 -36.07
C ILE A 29 -28.16 18.45 -36.59
N GLU A 30 -29.15 18.71 -37.43
CA GLU A 30 -29.88 17.67 -38.16
C GLU A 30 -29.03 17.16 -39.33
N LEU A 31 -28.78 15.86 -39.38
CA LEU A 31 -28.01 15.23 -40.46
C LEU A 31 -28.96 14.84 -41.60
N SER A 32 -28.55 15.07 -42.85
CA SER A 32 -29.35 14.72 -44.03
C SER A 32 -29.50 13.20 -44.19
N ARG A 33 -28.45 12.45 -43.87
CA ARG A 33 -28.47 10.98 -43.80
C ARG A 33 -28.02 10.50 -42.43
N ALA A 34 -28.51 9.33 -42.02
CA ALA A 34 -28.10 8.69 -40.79
C ALA A 34 -26.62 8.29 -40.87
N VAL A 35 -25.87 8.46 -39.78
CA VAL A 35 -24.42 8.21 -39.75
C VAL A 35 -24.09 7.26 -38.59
N PHE A 36 -23.16 6.32 -38.80
CA PHE A 36 -22.71 5.45 -37.73
C PHE A 36 -21.89 6.22 -36.69
N HIS A 37 -22.23 6.05 -35.42
CA HIS A 37 -21.35 6.48 -34.34
C HIS A 37 -20.15 5.53 -34.23
N ILE A 38 -18.93 6.03 -34.41
CA ILE A 38 -17.73 5.19 -34.50
C ILE A 38 -17.48 4.35 -33.23
N GLY A 39 -17.78 4.89 -32.05
CA GLY A 39 -17.66 4.16 -30.79
C GLY A 39 -18.62 2.98 -30.65
N PHE A 40 -19.73 2.99 -31.38
CA PHE A 40 -20.74 1.92 -31.34
C PHE A 40 -20.71 1.01 -32.57
N LEU A 41 -19.96 1.34 -33.62
CA LEU A 41 -19.92 0.58 -34.87
C LEU A 41 -19.68 -0.93 -34.67
N THR A 42 -18.78 -1.32 -33.77
CA THR A 42 -18.53 -2.73 -33.44
C THR A 42 -19.73 -3.39 -32.74
N LYS A 43 -20.47 -2.64 -31.91
CA LYS A 43 -21.67 -3.12 -31.22
C LYS A 43 -22.85 -3.22 -32.17
N VAL A 44 -23.05 -2.21 -33.02
CA VAL A 44 -24.00 -2.20 -34.13
C VAL A 44 -23.79 -3.44 -35.01
N LYS A 45 -22.55 -3.73 -35.41
CA LYS A 45 -22.22 -4.94 -36.17
C LYS A 45 -22.68 -6.23 -35.47
N LYS A 46 -22.36 -6.39 -34.18
CA LYS A 46 -22.77 -7.58 -33.41
C LYS A 46 -24.28 -7.73 -33.30
N ILE A 47 -24.99 -6.62 -33.11
CA ILE A 47 -26.46 -6.64 -33.05
C ILE A 47 -27.02 -7.04 -34.42
N CYS A 48 -26.53 -6.44 -35.53
CA CYS A 48 -26.94 -6.83 -36.88
C CYS A 48 -26.64 -8.30 -37.21
N GLU A 49 -25.56 -8.87 -36.68
CA GLU A 49 -25.25 -10.30 -36.84
C GLU A 49 -26.19 -11.20 -36.02
N SER A 50 -26.78 -10.68 -34.94
CA SER A 50 -27.69 -11.41 -34.04
C SER A 50 -29.15 -11.37 -34.49
N ILE A 51 -29.54 -10.33 -35.24
CA ILE A 51 -30.91 -10.15 -35.74
C ILE A 51 -31.04 -10.48 -37.22
N CYS A 52 -32.25 -10.79 -37.66
CA CYS A 52 -32.56 -10.96 -39.08
C CYS A 52 -32.47 -9.62 -39.82
N VAL A 53 -31.70 -9.55 -40.91
CA VAL A 53 -31.51 -8.31 -41.69
C VAL A 53 -32.77 -7.77 -42.40
N LEU A 54 -33.85 -8.56 -42.45
CA LEU A 54 -35.11 -8.20 -43.11
C LEU A 54 -36.22 -7.87 -42.09
N CYS A 55 -36.54 -8.80 -41.19
CA CYS A 55 -37.63 -8.64 -40.22
C CYS A 55 -37.20 -8.00 -38.89
N GLY A 56 -35.91 -7.95 -38.57
CA GLY A 56 -35.40 -7.35 -37.32
C GLY A 56 -35.56 -8.23 -36.07
N LYS A 57 -36.16 -9.43 -36.19
CA LYS A 57 -36.29 -10.40 -35.09
C LYS A 57 -34.94 -11.02 -34.74
N LEU A 58 -34.71 -11.38 -33.48
CA LEU A 58 -33.54 -12.16 -33.08
C LEU A 58 -33.52 -13.50 -33.83
N LYS A 59 -32.35 -13.96 -34.34
CA LYS A 59 -32.28 -15.22 -35.12
C LYS A 59 -32.36 -16.49 -34.26
N GLY A 60 -32.37 -16.34 -32.93
CA GLY A 60 -32.50 -17.44 -31.99
C GLY A 60 -33.58 -17.11 -30.97
N SER A 61 -34.35 -18.12 -30.57
CA SER A 61 -35.37 -17.99 -29.53
C SER A 61 -34.96 -18.81 -28.31
N PRO A 62 -35.09 -18.28 -27.07
CA PRO A 62 -34.84 -19.04 -25.85
C PRO A 62 -35.72 -20.30 -25.73
N HIS A 63 -36.87 -20.33 -26.42
CA HIS A 63 -37.77 -21.49 -26.43
C HIS A 63 -37.24 -22.67 -27.25
N LEU A 64 -36.39 -22.41 -28.25
CA LEU A 64 -35.87 -23.42 -29.18
C LEU A 64 -34.44 -23.86 -28.86
N ASP A 65 -33.64 -22.97 -28.26
CA ASP A 65 -32.24 -23.27 -27.90
C ASP A 65 -32.05 -23.22 -26.37
N PRO A 66 -31.90 -24.39 -25.71
CA PRO A 66 -31.64 -24.47 -24.27
C PRO A 66 -30.40 -23.69 -23.84
N ARG A 67 -29.36 -23.61 -24.69
CA ARG A 67 -28.13 -22.87 -24.37
C ARG A 67 -28.38 -21.37 -24.31
N LEU A 68 -29.31 -20.89 -25.13
CA LEU A 68 -29.72 -19.48 -25.12
C LEU A 68 -30.60 -19.18 -23.90
N ALA A 69 -31.50 -20.10 -23.52
CA ALA A 69 -32.28 -19.99 -22.29
C ALA A 69 -31.38 -19.93 -21.05
N ASP A 70 -30.38 -20.81 -20.97
CA ASP A 70 -29.38 -20.81 -19.89
C ASP A 70 -28.59 -19.51 -19.86
N ALA A 71 -28.17 -18.99 -21.03
CA ALA A 71 -27.46 -17.72 -21.10
C ALA A 71 -28.30 -16.55 -20.55
N VAL A 72 -29.61 -16.52 -20.83
CA VAL A 72 -30.52 -15.49 -20.31
C VAL A 72 -30.75 -15.65 -18.80
N ARG A 73 -30.87 -16.90 -18.32
CA ARG A 73 -31.18 -17.21 -16.91
C ARG A 73 -29.99 -17.01 -15.97
N PHE A 74 -28.81 -17.51 -16.35
CA PHE A 74 -27.64 -17.54 -15.46
C PHE A 74 -26.75 -16.30 -15.58
N ILE A 75 -26.67 -15.68 -16.76
CA ILE A 75 -25.79 -14.52 -16.96
C ILE A 75 -26.52 -13.24 -16.57
N ARG A 76 -26.28 -12.75 -15.36
CA ARG A 76 -26.86 -11.49 -14.87
C ARG A 76 -26.30 -10.25 -15.56
N ASP A 77 -25.01 -10.22 -15.87
CA ASP A 77 -24.34 -9.07 -16.51
C ASP A 77 -24.81 -8.90 -17.97
N PRO A 78 -25.50 -7.79 -18.32
CA PRO A 78 -26.03 -7.56 -19.65
C PRO A 78 -24.95 -7.53 -20.75
N LYS A 79 -23.74 -7.09 -20.41
CA LYS A 79 -22.63 -6.97 -21.39
C LYS A 79 -22.06 -8.35 -21.74
N LYS A 80 -21.87 -9.21 -20.75
CA LYS A 80 -21.48 -10.61 -20.96
C LYS A 80 -22.58 -11.37 -21.68
N ARG A 81 -23.84 -11.14 -21.30
CA ARG A 81 -25.01 -11.74 -21.95
C ARG A 81 -25.03 -11.46 -23.44
N LEU A 82 -24.90 -10.19 -23.85
CA LEU A 82 -24.84 -9.82 -25.27
C LEU A 82 -23.72 -10.56 -26.03
N ALA A 83 -22.55 -10.74 -25.42
CA ALA A 83 -21.42 -11.41 -26.06
C ALA A 83 -21.66 -12.91 -26.27
N VAL A 84 -22.28 -13.58 -25.28
CA VAL A 84 -22.63 -15.01 -25.35
C VAL A 84 -23.77 -15.24 -26.33
N VAL A 85 -24.84 -14.45 -26.23
CA VAL A 85 -25.98 -14.50 -27.16
C VAL A 85 -25.50 -14.29 -28.59
N HIS A 86 -24.68 -13.27 -28.85
CA HIS A 86 -24.07 -13.04 -30.16
C HIS A 86 -23.25 -14.24 -30.64
N ALA A 87 -22.45 -14.86 -29.77
CA ALA A 87 -21.62 -16.01 -30.14
C ALA A 87 -22.44 -17.24 -30.56
N LEU A 88 -23.59 -17.46 -29.92
CA LEU A 88 -24.53 -18.55 -30.24
C LEU A 88 -25.32 -18.27 -31.52
N VAL A 89 -25.77 -17.03 -31.69
CA VAL A 89 -26.73 -16.68 -32.76
C VAL A 89 -26.03 -16.33 -34.08
N LYS A 90 -24.77 -15.88 -34.06
CA LYS A 90 -24.03 -15.46 -35.29
C LYS A 90 -23.84 -16.58 -36.33
N THR A 91 -23.90 -17.85 -35.92
CA THR A 91 -23.72 -19.01 -36.81
C THR A 91 -24.99 -19.35 -37.59
N LYS A 92 -26.15 -18.83 -37.17
CA LYS A 92 -27.42 -19.04 -37.86
C LYS A 92 -27.47 -18.20 -39.14
N ASN A 93 -27.46 -18.91 -40.27
CA ASN A 93 -27.45 -18.33 -41.63
C ASN A 93 -28.84 -18.23 -42.26
N THR A 94 -29.90 -18.63 -41.56
CA THR A 94 -31.29 -18.58 -42.03
C THR A 94 -32.19 -18.13 -40.88
N CYS A 95 -33.20 -17.33 -41.21
CA CYS A 95 -34.22 -16.92 -40.25
C CYS A 95 -35.31 -18.00 -40.23
N GLU A 96 -35.29 -18.91 -39.25
CA GLU A 96 -36.23 -20.03 -39.14
C GLU A 96 -37.68 -19.50 -39.15
N MET A 97 -38.51 -20.04 -40.06
CA MET A 97 -39.95 -19.82 -40.10
C MET A 97 -40.64 -20.88 -39.25
N ASP A 98 -41.81 -20.55 -38.75
CA ASP A 98 -42.68 -21.54 -38.12
C ASP A 98 -43.36 -22.34 -39.22
N VAL A 99 -42.89 -23.56 -39.43
CA VAL A 99 -43.62 -24.54 -40.25
C VAL A 99 -44.60 -25.19 -39.30
N ILE A 100 -45.87 -24.78 -39.37
CA ILE A 100 -46.95 -25.53 -38.73
C ILE A 100 -47.29 -26.66 -39.70
N ASP A 101 -46.82 -27.88 -39.42
CA ASP A 101 -47.27 -29.06 -40.16
C ASP A 101 -48.76 -29.28 -39.87
N GLU A 102 -49.57 -29.48 -40.93
CA GLU A 102 -51.01 -29.81 -40.80
C GLU A 102 -51.24 -31.07 -39.93
N GLU A 103 -50.25 -31.99 -39.87
CA GLU A 103 -50.26 -33.17 -39.00
C GLU A 103 -50.06 -32.83 -37.51
N GLN A 104 -49.30 -31.78 -37.16
CA GLN A 104 -49.13 -31.32 -35.77
C GLN A 104 -50.36 -30.55 -35.27
N GLN A 105 -51.08 -29.89 -36.16
CA GLN A 105 -52.36 -29.23 -35.85
C GLN A 105 -53.49 -30.23 -35.53
N GLN A 106 -53.45 -31.44 -36.09
CA GLN A 106 -54.43 -32.50 -35.83
C GLN A 106 -54.16 -33.29 -34.55
N GLN A 107 -52.96 -33.20 -33.95
CA GLN A 107 -52.59 -33.90 -32.70
C GLN A 107 -52.76 -33.05 -31.43
N LEU A 108 -53.09 -31.77 -31.54
CA LEU A 108 -53.40 -30.91 -30.40
C LEU A 108 -54.82 -31.19 -29.88
N ALA A 109 -54.95 -31.59 -28.61
CA ALA A 109 -56.25 -31.72 -27.96
C ALA A 109 -56.91 -30.33 -27.78
N GLU A 110 -58.25 -30.26 -27.84
CA GLU A 110 -59.01 -29.01 -27.65
C GLU A 110 -58.62 -28.33 -26.32
N GLY A 111 -57.81 -27.26 -26.41
CA GLY A 111 -57.41 -26.43 -25.27
C GLY A 111 -55.90 -26.24 -25.05
N GLU A 112 -55.02 -26.95 -25.77
CA GLU A 112 -53.55 -26.72 -25.67
C GLU A 112 -53.07 -25.68 -26.70
N GLU A 113 -52.23 -24.72 -26.25
CA GLU A 113 -51.60 -23.75 -27.15
C GLU A 113 -50.55 -24.45 -28.04
N PRO A 114 -50.51 -24.16 -29.36
CA PRO A 114 -49.49 -24.74 -30.23
C PRO A 114 -48.07 -24.34 -29.76
N PRO A 115 -47.06 -25.21 -29.96
CA PRO A 115 -45.69 -24.90 -29.56
C PRO A 115 -45.24 -23.60 -30.23
N LYS A 116 -44.86 -22.61 -29.40
CA LYS A 116 -44.39 -21.29 -29.87
C LYS A 116 -43.12 -21.47 -30.72
N GLY A 117 -43.27 -21.32 -32.03
CA GLY A 117 -42.15 -21.32 -32.95
C GLY A 117 -41.28 -20.04 -32.88
N HIS A 118 -40.23 -20.02 -33.68
CA HIS A 118 -39.29 -18.89 -33.81
C HIS A 118 -39.95 -17.63 -34.40
N GLY A 119 -40.99 -17.77 -35.23
CA GLY A 119 -41.73 -16.69 -35.90
C GLY A 119 -40.88 -15.80 -36.80
N GLY A 120 -39.88 -16.37 -37.48
CA GLY A 120 -39.01 -15.68 -38.44
C GLY A 120 -39.59 -15.66 -39.86
N CYS A 121 -38.85 -15.05 -40.80
CA CYS A 121 -39.33 -14.77 -42.17
C CYS A 121 -38.67 -15.59 -43.28
N GLY A 122 -37.85 -16.59 -42.97
CA GLY A 122 -37.23 -17.49 -43.97
C GLY A 122 -36.03 -16.91 -44.70
N HIS A 123 -35.73 -15.62 -44.51
CA HIS A 123 -34.66 -14.95 -45.24
C HIS A 123 -33.27 -15.48 -44.90
N VAL A 124 -32.47 -15.78 -45.91
CA VAL A 124 -31.05 -16.16 -45.79
C VAL A 124 -30.27 -14.96 -45.25
N GLN A 125 -29.46 -15.19 -44.23
CA GLN A 125 -28.73 -14.16 -43.52
C GLN A 125 -27.34 -13.97 -44.12
N PRO A 126 -26.96 -12.74 -44.48
CA PRO A 126 -25.61 -12.46 -44.98
C PRO A 126 -24.58 -12.48 -43.85
N GLN A 127 -23.33 -12.74 -44.21
CA GLN A 127 -22.20 -12.47 -43.34
C GLN A 127 -21.85 -10.98 -43.39
N ILE A 128 -21.87 -10.31 -42.23
CA ILE A 128 -21.56 -8.89 -42.13
C ILE A 128 -20.06 -8.70 -41.93
N ARG A 129 -19.40 -8.00 -42.85
CA ARG A 129 -17.97 -7.65 -42.77
C ARG A 129 -17.81 -6.13 -42.58
N LYS A 130 -16.82 -5.74 -41.78
CA LYS A 130 -16.47 -4.32 -41.57
C LYS A 130 -15.24 -4.02 -42.41
N GLU A 131 -15.34 -3.00 -43.28
CA GLU A 131 -14.21 -2.46 -44.04
C GLU A 131 -14.15 -0.95 -43.81
N GLY A 132 -13.13 -0.49 -43.09
CA GLY A 132 -13.02 0.91 -42.66
C GLY A 132 -14.23 1.36 -41.84
N LEU A 133 -14.95 2.35 -42.35
CA LEU A 133 -16.16 2.94 -41.75
C LEU A 133 -17.47 2.33 -42.29
N LYS A 134 -17.41 1.41 -43.26
CA LYS A 134 -18.59 0.78 -43.89
C LYS A 134 -18.81 -0.64 -43.39
N LEU A 135 -20.07 -1.07 -43.43
CA LEU A 135 -20.48 -2.46 -43.21
C LEU A 135 -20.95 -3.05 -44.55
N TRP A 136 -20.53 -4.28 -44.83
CA TRP A 136 -20.87 -5.01 -46.05
C TRP A 136 -21.63 -6.28 -45.70
N MET A 137 -22.72 -6.54 -46.42
CA MET A 137 -23.44 -7.80 -46.43
C MET A 137 -22.86 -8.68 -47.53
N VAL A 138 -22.37 -9.86 -47.17
CA VAL A 138 -21.84 -10.86 -48.10
C VAL A 138 -22.73 -12.10 -48.04
N TYR A 139 -23.44 -12.39 -49.12
CA TYR A 139 -24.22 -13.62 -49.23
C TYR A 139 -23.34 -14.79 -49.71
N GLY A 140 -23.53 -15.98 -49.14
CA GLY A 140 -22.84 -17.21 -49.54
C GLY A 140 -23.31 -17.69 -50.92
N LYS A 141 -22.45 -18.43 -51.64
CA LYS A 141 -22.70 -18.85 -53.03
C LYS A 141 -23.95 -19.74 -53.15
N GLY A 142 -24.83 -19.41 -54.09
CA GLY A 142 -25.61 -20.40 -54.84
C GLY A 142 -24.75 -20.98 -55.99
N LYS A 143 -25.11 -22.17 -56.47
CA LYS A 143 -24.63 -22.67 -57.77
C LYS A 143 -25.57 -22.16 -58.85
N ASP A 144 -25.03 -21.77 -60.00
CA ASP A 144 -25.83 -21.45 -61.19
C ASP A 144 -26.51 -22.73 -61.73
N GLU A 145 -27.49 -22.61 -62.63
CA GLU A 145 -28.17 -23.78 -63.25
C GLU A 145 -27.18 -24.74 -63.95
N ASP A 146 -26.01 -24.25 -64.38
CA ASP A 146 -24.90 -25.00 -64.97
C ASP A 146 -23.86 -25.53 -63.94
N GLY A 147 -24.09 -25.36 -62.63
CA GLY A 147 -23.19 -25.84 -61.58
C GLY A 147 -21.94 -24.98 -61.34
N ASN A 148 -21.79 -23.85 -62.05
CA ASN A 148 -20.71 -22.89 -61.84
C ASN A 148 -20.92 -22.07 -60.54
N LEU A 149 -19.81 -21.68 -59.93
CA LEU A 149 -19.79 -20.94 -58.67
C LEU A 149 -19.97 -19.43 -58.93
N MET A 150 -21.16 -18.89 -58.67
CA MET A 150 -21.46 -17.46 -58.79
C MET A 150 -20.55 -16.59 -57.89
N GLN A 151 -20.25 -15.36 -58.32
CA GLN A 151 -19.54 -14.39 -57.47
C GLN A 151 -20.44 -13.99 -56.28
N PRO A 152 -19.88 -13.85 -55.06
CA PRO A 152 -20.67 -13.50 -53.88
C PRO A 152 -21.29 -12.11 -54.02
N ASP A 153 -22.62 -12.02 -53.88
CA ASP A 153 -23.34 -10.73 -53.89
C ASP A 153 -22.91 -9.91 -52.66
N ARG A 154 -22.23 -8.78 -52.92
CA ARG A 154 -21.73 -7.84 -51.91
C ARG A 154 -22.55 -6.56 -51.95
N LYS A 155 -23.32 -6.31 -50.90
CA LYS A 155 -24.12 -5.07 -50.76
C LYS A 155 -23.65 -4.26 -49.56
N VAL A 156 -23.58 -2.94 -49.70
CA VAL A 156 -23.27 -2.03 -48.58
C VAL A 156 -24.49 -1.96 -47.67
N LEU A 157 -24.26 -2.15 -46.37
CA LEU A 157 -25.26 -1.93 -45.33
C LEU A 157 -25.17 -0.47 -44.86
N THR A 158 -26.06 0.38 -45.37
CA THR A 158 -26.08 1.82 -45.03
C THR A 158 -26.62 2.04 -43.61
N ALA A 159 -26.19 3.12 -42.96
CA ALA A 159 -26.63 3.45 -41.60
C ALA A 159 -28.16 3.68 -41.53
N THR A 160 -28.75 4.24 -42.59
CA THR A 160 -30.20 4.43 -42.70
C THR A 160 -30.95 3.10 -42.66
N MET A 161 -30.47 2.08 -43.39
CA MET A 161 -31.07 0.74 -43.36
C MET A 161 -31.00 0.11 -41.97
N VAL A 162 -29.86 0.22 -41.30
CA VAL A 162 -29.69 -0.32 -39.94
C VAL A 162 -30.58 0.39 -38.93
N HIS A 163 -30.73 1.71 -39.05
CA HIS A 163 -31.60 2.48 -38.14
C HIS A 163 -33.07 2.03 -38.26
N THR A 164 -33.55 1.81 -39.49
CA THR A 164 -34.89 1.25 -39.72
C THR A 164 -35.00 -0.17 -39.18
N LEU A 165 -33.96 -0.99 -39.33
CA LEU A 165 -33.94 -2.37 -38.81
C LEU A 165 -34.03 -2.41 -37.28
N PHE A 166 -33.24 -1.57 -36.60
CA PHE A 166 -33.22 -1.49 -35.14
C PHE A 166 -34.53 -0.98 -34.54
N ARG A 167 -35.31 -0.17 -35.28
CA ARG A 167 -36.65 0.23 -34.85
C ARG A 167 -37.70 -0.87 -34.94
N LYS A 168 -37.45 -1.93 -35.73
CA LYS A 168 -38.36 -3.08 -35.84
C LYS A 168 -38.20 -4.12 -34.72
N MET A 169 -37.17 -3.99 -33.88
CA MET A 169 -36.91 -4.94 -32.80
C MET A 169 -37.99 -4.89 -31.72
N SER A 170 -38.38 -6.06 -31.21
CA SER A 170 -39.31 -6.16 -30.08
C SER A 170 -38.63 -5.89 -28.74
N SER A 171 -39.40 -5.48 -27.73
CA SER A 171 -38.89 -5.26 -26.37
C SER A 171 -38.39 -6.53 -25.70
N GLU A 172 -38.95 -7.70 -26.07
CA GLU A 172 -38.49 -9.01 -25.63
C GLU A 172 -37.10 -9.36 -26.19
N ASP A 173 -36.89 -9.14 -27.48
CA ASP A 173 -35.58 -9.36 -28.14
C ASP A 173 -34.50 -8.47 -27.53
N LEU A 174 -34.84 -7.23 -27.17
CA LEU A 174 -33.94 -6.30 -26.49
C LEU A 174 -33.51 -6.85 -25.12
N LYS A 175 -34.45 -7.35 -24.32
CA LYS A 175 -34.15 -7.94 -23.00
C LYS A 175 -33.28 -9.20 -23.12
N ILE A 176 -33.54 -10.06 -24.11
CA ILE A 176 -32.73 -11.26 -24.37
C ILE A 176 -31.29 -10.88 -24.71
N LEU A 177 -31.09 -9.86 -25.56
CA LEU A 177 -29.77 -9.33 -25.91
C LEU A 177 -29.08 -8.60 -24.75
N GLY A 178 -29.80 -8.26 -23.67
CA GLY A 178 -29.28 -7.46 -22.56
C GLY A 178 -29.24 -5.96 -22.85
N LEU A 179 -30.23 -5.45 -23.59
CA LEU A 179 -30.42 -4.03 -23.90
C LEU A 179 -31.71 -3.51 -23.24
N SER A 180 -31.72 -2.22 -22.93
CA SER A 180 -32.86 -1.52 -22.32
C SER A 180 -33.58 -0.70 -23.38
N GLU A 181 -34.91 -0.79 -23.42
CA GLU A 181 -35.77 0.02 -24.30
C GLU A 181 -35.74 1.50 -23.92
N LEU A 182 -35.71 1.81 -22.62
CA LEU A 182 -35.80 3.17 -22.10
C LEU A 182 -34.47 3.93 -22.15
N GLU A 183 -33.35 3.24 -21.92
CA GLU A 183 -32.05 3.91 -21.72
C GLU A 183 -31.06 3.67 -22.86
N ALA A 184 -31.16 2.54 -23.56
CA ALA A 184 -30.11 2.09 -24.48
C ALA A 184 -30.68 1.39 -25.73
N HIS A 185 -31.69 2.00 -26.35
CA HIS A 185 -32.30 1.46 -27.56
C HIS A 185 -31.27 1.40 -28.72
N PRO A 186 -31.14 0.27 -29.46
CA PRO A 186 -30.13 0.11 -30.50
C PRO A 186 -30.16 1.19 -31.59
N ALA A 187 -31.35 1.68 -31.94
CA ALA A 187 -31.53 2.74 -32.93
C ALA A 187 -30.76 4.03 -32.58
N TRP A 188 -30.58 4.33 -31.29
CA TRP A 188 -29.85 5.53 -30.83
C TRP A 188 -28.32 5.42 -30.98
N MET A 189 -27.79 4.23 -31.31
CA MET A 189 -26.38 4.06 -31.67
C MET A 189 -26.04 4.69 -33.04
N ILE A 190 -27.07 5.06 -33.81
CA ILE A 190 -26.95 5.68 -35.14
C ILE A 190 -27.37 7.14 -35.00
N LEU A 191 -26.50 8.04 -35.48
CA LEU A 191 -26.70 9.47 -35.37
C LEU A 191 -27.59 9.95 -36.50
N THR A 192 -28.77 10.46 -36.15
CA THR A 192 -29.64 11.26 -37.04
C THR A 192 -29.55 12.74 -36.69
N CYS A 193 -29.34 13.05 -35.42
CA CYS A 193 -29.13 14.39 -34.88
C CYS A 193 -27.83 14.41 -34.08
N LEU A 194 -26.92 15.34 -34.40
CA LEU A 194 -25.64 15.49 -33.71
C LEU A 194 -25.74 16.63 -32.68
N PRO A 195 -25.54 16.38 -31.38
CA PRO A 195 -25.53 17.44 -30.38
C PRO A 195 -24.27 18.31 -30.52
N VAL A 196 -24.45 19.63 -30.48
CA VAL A 196 -23.36 20.61 -30.55
C VAL A 196 -23.00 21.07 -29.14
N PRO A 197 -21.77 20.82 -28.67
CA PRO A 197 -21.37 21.27 -27.34
C PRO A 197 -21.30 22.80 -27.27
N PRO A 198 -21.64 23.40 -26.12
CA PRO A 198 -21.61 24.85 -25.95
C PRO A 198 -20.18 25.40 -25.86
N PRO A 199 -19.98 26.73 -26.00
CA PRO A 199 -18.67 27.38 -25.91
C PRO A 199 -17.81 27.02 -24.69
N PRO A 200 -18.33 26.78 -23.47
CA PRO A 200 -17.51 26.34 -22.33
C PRO A 200 -16.72 25.04 -22.58
N VAL A 201 -17.21 24.15 -23.45
CA VAL A 201 -16.52 22.91 -23.83
C VAL A 201 -15.49 23.14 -24.94
N ARG A 202 -15.69 24.18 -25.76
CA ARG A 202 -14.89 24.55 -26.94
C ARG A 202 -14.54 26.05 -26.92
N PRO A 203 -13.67 26.47 -25.99
CA PRO A 203 -13.42 27.88 -25.73
C PRO A 203 -12.74 28.58 -26.92
N SER A 204 -13.18 29.79 -27.25
CA SER A 204 -12.53 30.66 -28.22
C SER A 204 -11.47 31.53 -27.53
N ILE A 205 -10.27 31.62 -28.11
CA ILE A 205 -9.20 32.49 -27.61
C ILE A 205 -9.14 33.73 -28.52
N ALA A 206 -9.38 34.91 -27.97
CA ALA A 206 -9.16 36.17 -28.68
C ALA A 206 -7.72 36.65 -28.44
N VAL A 207 -6.98 36.90 -29.52
CA VAL A 207 -5.63 37.51 -29.49
C VAL A 207 -5.77 38.95 -29.98
N ASP A 208 -5.05 39.88 -29.34
CA ASP A 208 -5.03 41.32 -29.65
C ASP A 208 -6.41 42.01 -29.69
N GLY A 209 -7.08 42.07 -28.54
CA GLY A 209 -8.28 42.91 -28.37
C GLY A 209 -9.48 42.54 -29.25
N GLY A 210 -9.48 41.35 -29.85
CA GLY A 210 -10.57 40.83 -30.67
C GLY A 210 -10.33 40.87 -32.19
N ALA A 211 -9.17 41.36 -32.66
CA ALA A 211 -8.85 41.42 -34.09
C ALA A 211 -8.60 40.03 -34.72
N MET A 212 -8.03 39.09 -33.96
CA MET A 212 -7.87 37.70 -34.40
C MET A 212 -8.50 36.74 -33.39
N ARG A 213 -9.41 35.87 -33.86
CA ARG A 213 -10.04 34.82 -33.06
C ARG A 213 -9.41 33.47 -33.39
N GLY A 214 -8.79 32.86 -32.39
CA GLY A 214 -8.37 31.46 -32.40
C GLY A 214 -9.49 30.59 -31.86
N GLU A 215 -10.28 29.99 -32.75
CA GLU A 215 -11.32 29.04 -32.37
C GLU A 215 -10.74 27.68 -31.95
N ASP A 216 -11.48 26.95 -31.14
CA ASP A 216 -11.10 25.60 -30.69
C ASP A 216 -11.12 24.57 -31.85
N ASP A 217 -10.28 23.55 -31.74
CA ASP A 217 -10.19 22.40 -32.66
C ASP A 217 -11.56 21.75 -32.94
N LEU A 218 -12.46 21.66 -31.95
CA LEU A 218 -13.81 21.10 -32.13
C LEU A 218 -14.70 22.02 -32.96
N THR A 219 -14.58 23.33 -32.80
CA THR A 219 -15.34 24.32 -33.59
C THR A 219 -14.98 24.21 -35.07
N TYR A 220 -13.69 24.09 -35.39
CA TYR A 220 -13.24 23.88 -36.77
C TYR A 220 -13.85 22.61 -37.39
N LYS A 221 -13.86 21.51 -36.63
CA LYS A 221 -14.41 20.24 -37.13
C LYS A 221 -15.92 20.27 -37.29
N LEU A 222 -16.65 20.92 -36.38
CA LEU A 222 -18.09 21.14 -36.51
C LEU A 222 -18.43 21.97 -37.76
N ALA A 223 -17.64 22.99 -38.08
CA ALA A 223 -17.82 23.78 -39.29
C ALA A 223 -17.57 22.96 -40.58
N GLU A 224 -16.69 21.96 -40.57
CA GLU A 224 -16.54 21.01 -41.67
C GLU A 224 -17.74 20.06 -41.78
N ILE A 225 -18.25 19.54 -40.65
CA ILE A 225 -19.43 18.66 -40.62
C ILE A 225 -20.64 19.38 -41.21
N ILE A 226 -20.87 20.63 -40.81
CA ILE A 226 -21.98 21.45 -41.32
C ILE A 226 -21.85 21.66 -42.83
N ARG A 227 -20.64 21.97 -43.33
CA ARG A 227 -20.39 22.14 -44.77
C ARG A 227 -20.65 20.86 -45.55
N ALA A 228 -20.13 19.72 -45.09
CA ALA A 228 -20.36 18.41 -45.72
C ALA A 228 -21.86 18.03 -45.72
N ASN A 229 -22.56 18.30 -44.62
CA ASN A 229 -23.99 18.02 -44.48
C ASN A 229 -24.86 18.88 -45.41
N MET A 230 -24.55 20.19 -45.53
CA MET A 230 -25.23 21.08 -46.47
C MET A 230 -25.00 20.68 -47.92
N SER A 231 -23.75 20.33 -48.29
CA SER A 231 -23.45 19.84 -49.63
C SER A 231 -24.22 18.55 -49.95
N LEU A 232 -24.25 17.59 -49.03
CA LEU A 232 -24.99 16.34 -49.20
C LEU A 232 -26.49 16.60 -49.41
N ARG A 233 -27.09 17.48 -48.58
CA ARG A 233 -28.50 17.87 -48.72
C ARG A 233 -28.79 18.52 -50.07
N LYS A 234 -27.92 19.44 -50.52
CA LYS A 234 -28.07 20.10 -51.81
C LYS A 234 -28.05 19.11 -52.98
N PHE A 235 -27.09 18.17 -53.00
CA PHE A 235 -27.01 17.16 -54.06
C PHE A 235 -28.19 16.19 -54.06
N GLU A 236 -28.77 15.92 -52.89
CA GLU A 236 -29.96 15.09 -52.76
C GLU A 236 -31.22 15.80 -53.26
N GLU A 237 -31.37 17.10 -52.98
CA GLU A 237 -32.46 17.95 -53.48
C GLU A 237 -32.37 18.19 -55.01
N GLU A 238 -31.16 18.31 -55.55
CA GLU A 238 -30.90 18.49 -57.00
C GLU A 238 -31.00 17.19 -57.82
N GLY A 239 -31.22 16.04 -57.18
CA GLY A 239 -31.34 14.75 -57.87
C GLY A 239 -30.03 14.24 -58.48
N ALA A 240 -28.90 14.48 -57.81
CA ALA A 240 -27.58 14.05 -58.27
C ALA A 240 -27.46 12.51 -58.39
N PRO A 241 -26.55 11.99 -59.23
CA PRO A 241 -26.33 10.54 -59.35
C PRO A 241 -25.97 9.88 -58.01
N ASN A 242 -26.52 8.68 -57.76
CA ASN A 242 -26.36 7.95 -56.49
C ASN A 242 -24.89 7.72 -56.06
N HIS A 243 -23.95 7.60 -57.01
CA HIS A 243 -22.54 7.45 -56.67
C HIS A 243 -21.94 8.72 -56.02
N VAL A 244 -22.35 9.90 -56.47
CA VAL A 244 -21.91 11.20 -55.92
C VAL A 244 -22.45 11.37 -54.50
N VAL A 245 -23.74 11.07 -54.31
CA VAL A 245 -24.38 11.12 -52.98
C VAL A 245 -23.66 10.18 -52.00
N ALA A 246 -23.31 8.96 -52.44
CA ALA A 246 -22.60 7.99 -51.61
C ALA A 246 -21.16 8.44 -51.24
N GLU A 247 -20.47 9.20 -52.10
CA GLU A 247 -19.16 9.78 -51.78
C GLU A 247 -19.27 10.86 -50.70
N PHE A 248 -20.22 11.79 -50.83
CA PHE A 248 -20.46 12.82 -49.81
C PHE A 248 -21.00 12.24 -48.50
N GLU A 249 -21.80 11.17 -48.53
CA GLU A 249 -22.21 10.41 -47.34
C GLU A 249 -20.98 9.80 -46.64
N THR A 250 -20.04 9.24 -47.40
CA THR A 250 -18.80 8.68 -46.86
C THR A 250 -17.93 9.78 -46.24
N LEU A 251 -17.88 10.96 -46.86
CA LEU A 251 -17.15 12.12 -46.35
C LEU A 251 -17.75 12.62 -45.02
N LEU A 252 -19.08 12.77 -44.96
CA LEU A 252 -19.79 13.16 -43.73
C LEU A 252 -19.52 12.15 -42.59
N GLN A 253 -19.60 10.85 -42.91
CA GLN A 253 -19.27 9.77 -41.98
C GLN A 253 -17.82 9.86 -41.46
N TRP A 254 -16.86 10.24 -42.31
CA TRP A 254 -15.47 10.44 -41.90
C TRP A 254 -15.28 11.68 -41.00
N HIS A 255 -15.93 12.81 -41.31
CA HIS A 255 -15.84 14.01 -40.46
C HIS A 255 -16.42 13.77 -39.06
N ILE A 256 -17.58 13.10 -38.97
CA ILE A 256 -18.20 12.76 -37.68
C ILE A 256 -17.38 11.71 -36.94
N ALA A 257 -16.82 10.71 -37.63
CA ALA A 257 -15.94 9.73 -37.01
C ALA A 257 -14.70 10.38 -36.39
N THR A 258 -13.99 11.24 -37.15
CA THR A 258 -12.77 11.93 -36.71
C THR A 258 -13.04 13.02 -35.65
N TYR A 259 -14.25 13.59 -35.62
CA TYR A 259 -14.70 14.48 -34.54
C TYR A 259 -14.75 13.77 -33.18
N MET A 260 -15.30 12.56 -33.16
CA MET A 260 -15.40 11.74 -31.95
C MET A 260 -14.06 11.08 -31.60
N ASP A 261 -13.38 10.50 -32.59
CA ASP A 261 -12.13 9.76 -32.46
C ASP A 261 -11.25 9.93 -33.70
N ASN A 262 -10.12 10.63 -33.56
CA ASN A 262 -9.21 10.90 -34.66
C ASN A 262 -8.10 9.83 -34.80
N ASP A 263 -7.93 8.95 -33.81
CA ASP A 263 -6.86 7.93 -33.79
C ASP A 263 -7.36 6.57 -34.32
N LEU A 264 -8.14 6.60 -35.40
CA LEU A 264 -8.73 5.40 -36.00
C LEU A 264 -7.71 4.65 -36.85
N ALA A 265 -7.55 3.35 -36.58
CA ALA A 265 -6.65 2.49 -37.34
C ALA A 265 -7.12 2.32 -38.80
N GLY A 266 -6.20 2.53 -39.76
CA GLY A 266 -6.46 2.35 -41.19
C GLY A 266 -7.31 3.45 -41.84
N GLN A 267 -7.46 4.61 -41.20
CA GLN A 267 -8.08 5.81 -41.76
C GLN A 267 -7.11 7.00 -41.68
N PRO A 268 -7.14 7.93 -42.65
CA PRO A 268 -6.33 9.13 -42.57
C PRO A 268 -6.81 10.03 -41.42
N GLN A 269 -5.85 10.56 -40.66
CA GLN A 269 -6.14 11.48 -39.55
C GLN A 269 -6.59 12.84 -40.10
N ALA A 270 -7.56 13.46 -39.42
CA ALA A 270 -7.92 14.84 -39.67
C ALA A 270 -6.83 15.77 -39.12
N LEU A 271 -6.21 16.54 -40.02
CA LEU A 271 -5.16 17.49 -39.72
C LEU A 271 -5.71 18.92 -39.76
N GLN A 272 -5.17 19.79 -38.91
CA GLN A 272 -5.36 21.23 -39.02
C GLN A 272 -4.50 21.78 -40.17
N LYS A 273 -4.73 23.04 -40.57
CA LYS A 273 -3.93 23.72 -41.61
C LYS A 273 -2.42 23.73 -41.33
N SER A 274 -2.01 23.59 -40.08
CA SER A 274 -0.62 23.50 -39.62
C SER A 274 0.00 22.09 -39.76
N GLY A 275 -0.77 21.08 -40.15
CA GLY A 275 -0.32 19.68 -40.17
C GLY A 275 -0.41 18.96 -38.81
N ARG A 276 -0.87 19.65 -37.75
CA ARG A 276 -1.13 19.01 -36.45
C ARG A 276 -2.45 18.22 -36.48
N PRO A 277 -2.52 17.00 -35.91
CA PRO A 277 -3.79 16.31 -35.70
C PRO A 277 -4.77 17.13 -34.85
N VAL A 278 -6.03 17.15 -35.28
CA VAL A 278 -7.13 17.81 -34.55
C VAL A 278 -7.43 17.00 -33.28
N LYS A 279 -7.57 17.68 -32.12
CA LYS A 279 -7.92 17.03 -30.86
C LYS A 279 -9.41 16.66 -30.80
N SER A 280 -9.70 15.38 -31.02
CA SER A 280 -11.05 14.79 -30.86
C SER A 280 -11.55 14.77 -29.40
N ILE A 281 -12.85 14.53 -29.21
CA ILE A 281 -13.46 14.40 -27.87
C ILE A 281 -12.82 13.26 -27.08
N ARG A 282 -12.64 12.08 -27.70
CA ARG A 282 -12.01 10.92 -27.03
C ARG A 282 -10.59 11.23 -26.56
N ALA A 283 -9.80 11.94 -27.36
CA ALA A 283 -8.44 12.33 -27.01
C ALA A 283 -8.38 13.30 -25.81
N ARG A 284 -9.41 14.13 -25.59
CA ARG A 284 -9.51 15.02 -24.42
C ARG A 284 -9.81 14.27 -23.13
N LEU A 285 -10.52 13.14 -23.22
CA LEU A 285 -10.91 12.33 -22.05
C LEU A 285 -9.82 11.33 -21.66
N LYS A 286 -9.17 10.69 -22.64
CA LYS A 286 -8.16 9.64 -22.45
C LYS A 286 -6.79 10.24 -22.08
N GLY A 287 -5.99 9.46 -21.38
CA GLY A 287 -4.55 9.74 -21.17
C GLY A 287 -4.22 10.20 -19.75
N LYS A 288 -2.93 10.51 -19.52
CA LYS A 288 -2.46 11.01 -18.22
C LYS A 288 -2.91 12.45 -17.96
N GLU A 289 -2.82 13.28 -19.01
CA GLU A 289 -3.26 14.68 -19.01
C GLU A 289 -4.73 14.86 -19.49
N GLY A 290 -5.41 13.75 -19.80
CA GLY A 290 -6.82 13.78 -20.15
C GLY A 290 -7.69 14.17 -18.94
N ARG A 291 -8.89 14.69 -19.21
CA ARG A 291 -9.79 15.26 -18.17
C ARG A 291 -10.05 14.32 -16.99
N LEU A 292 -10.27 13.03 -17.24
CA LEU A 292 -10.57 12.05 -16.18
C LEU A 292 -9.43 11.93 -15.16
N ARG A 293 -8.18 11.90 -15.61
CA ARG A 293 -7.03 11.72 -14.72
C ARG A 293 -6.40 13.04 -14.27
N GLY A 294 -6.25 14.00 -15.18
CA GLY A 294 -5.54 15.25 -14.95
C GLY A 294 -6.39 16.41 -14.45
N ASN A 295 -7.72 16.27 -14.37
CA ASN A 295 -8.59 17.31 -13.81
C ASN A 295 -9.51 16.80 -12.72
N LEU A 296 -10.05 15.58 -12.83
CA LEU A 296 -10.94 15.01 -11.83
C LEU A 296 -10.16 14.28 -10.73
N MET A 297 -9.28 13.34 -11.09
CA MET A 297 -8.52 12.57 -10.09
C MET A 297 -7.30 13.30 -9.52
N GLY A 298 -6.72 14.24 -10.26
CA GLY A 298 -5.59 15.03 -9.79
C GLY A 298 -5.66 16.43 -10.39
N LYS A 299 -5.91 17.43 -9.57
CA LYS A 299 -6.03 18.84 -9.97
C LYS A 299 -4.90 19.64 -9.33
N ARG A 300 -4.52 20.76 -9.97
CA ARG A 300 -3.79 21.81 -9.26
C ARG A 300 -4.72 22.43 -8.23
N VAL A 301 -4.22 22.60 -7.01
CA VAL A 301 -4.98 23.08 -5.86
C VAL A 301 -4.43 24.43 -5.39
N ASP A 302 -5.34 25.32 -5.02
CA ASP A 302 -4.99 26.58 -4.36
C ASP A 302 -4.60 26.33 -2.89
N PHE A 303 -4.17 27.38 -2.19
CA PHE A 303 -3.77 27.34 -0.77
C PHE A 303 -2.70 26.29 -0.45
N SER A 304 -1.74 26.14 -1.37
CA SER A 304 -0.62 25.24 -1.22
C SER A 304 0.71 25.95 -1.49
N ALA A 305 1.78 25.44 -0.87
CA ALA A 305 3.14 25.91 -1.06
C ALA A 305 4.11 24.73 -1.17
N ARG A 306 5.27 24.97 -1.77
CA ARG A 306 6.34 23.99 -1.95
C ARG A 306 7.68 24.68 -1.79
N THR A 307 8.57 24.09 -1.01
CA THR A 307 9.97 24.51 -0.89
C THR A 307 10.83 23.34 -0.42
N VAL A 308 12.15 23.55 -0.43
CA VAL A 308 13.16 22.59 0.04
C VAL A 308 12.99 22.34 1.53
N ILE A 309 13.22 21.10 1.96
CA ILE A 309 13.18 20.69 3.37
C ILE A 309 14.56 20.69 4.02
N THR A 310 14.57 20.91 5.34
CA THR A 310 15.77 20.90 6.19
C THR A 310 15.43 20.27 7.54
N GLY A 311 16.38 19.56 8.16
CA GLY A 311 16.18 18.97 9.48
C GLY A 311 16.38 19.99 10.59
N ASP A 312 15.49 19.98 11.60
CA ASP A 312 15.65 20.79 12.82
C ASP A 312 15.35 19.94 14.06
N PRO A 313 16.35 19.66 14.92
CA PRO A 313 16.17 18.83 16.10
C PRO A 313 15.42 19.52 17.25
N ASN A 314 15.22 20.84 17.17
CA ASN A 314 14.58 21.60 18.25
C ASN A 314 13.05 21.63 18.13
N LEU A 315 12.51 21.33 16.95
CA LEU A 315 11.07 21.26 16.70
C LEU A 315 10.45 20.01 17.34
N ALA A 316 9.21 20.15 17.79
CA ALA A 316 8.44 18.98 18.21
C ALA A 316 8.19 18.03 17.02
N LEU A 317 7.87 16.76 17.31
CA LEU A 317 7.65 15.76 16.27
C LEU A 317 6.55 16.17 15.27
N ASP A 318 5.50 16.85 15.75
CA ASP A 318 4.35 17.28 14.96
C ASP A 318 4.40 18.75 14.53
N GLU A 319 5.56 19.40 14.65
CA GLU A 319 5.77 20.78 14.21
C GLU A 319 6.49 20.84 12.86
N VAL A 320 6.05 21.77 12.02
CA VAL A 320 6.71 22.12 10.76
C VAL A 320 7.10 23.59 10.74
N GLY A 321 8.38 23.85 10.51
CA GLY A 321 8.93 25.17 10.30
C GLY A 321 8.44 25.77 8.99
N VAL A 322 7.64 26.83 9.03
CA VAL A 322 7.12 27.53 7.85
C VAL A 322 7.78 28.91 7.73
N PRO A 323 8.38 29.23 6.56
CA PRO A 323 8.89 30.57 6.26
C PRO A 323 7.84 31.68 6.37
N TYR A 324 8.24 32.83 6.93
CA TYR A 324 7.39 34.03 6.94
C TYR A 324 6.92 34.47 5.55
N SER A 325 7.73 34.23 4.50
CA SER A 325 7.35 34.55 3.11
C SER A 325 6.14 33.74 2.64
N ILE A 326 6.08 32.46 3.02
CA ILE A 326 4.96 31.56 2.70
C ILE A 326 3.75 31.90 3.57
N ALA A 327 3.96 32.12 4.87
CA ALA A 327 2.89 32.40 5.82
C ALA A 327 2.12 33.69 5.53
N ARG A 328 2.77 34.73 4.97
CA ARG A 328 2.11 35.96 4.52
C ARG A 328 1.28 35.78 3.25
N ASN A 329 1.60 34.79 2.43
CA ASN A 329 0.88 34.57 1.16
C ASN A 329 -0.32 33.65 1.35
N LEU A 330 -0.14 32.58 2.14
CA LEU A 330 -1.19 31.62 2.46
C LEU A 330 -2.13 32.19 3.53
N THR A 331 -3.43 32.05 3.29
CA THR A 331 -4.47 32.56 4.18
C THR A 331 -5.38 31.46 4.73
N TYR A 332 -5.96 31.75 5.89
CA TYR A 332 -7.02 30.97 6.52
C TYR A 332 -8.26 31.85 6.70
N PRO A 333 -9.43 31.45 6.18
CA PRO A 333 -10.66 32.21 6.33
C PRO A 333 -11.23 31.97 7.73
N GLU A 334 -11.08 32.96 8.61
CA GLU A 334 -11.62 32.92 9.96
C GLU A 334 -12.90 33.75 10.04
N ARG A 335 -13.98 33.14 10.54
CA ARG A 335 -15.25 33.84 10.73
C ARG A 335 -15.18 34.75 11.95
N VAL A 336 -15.67 35.97 11.81
CA VAL A 336 -15.76 36.94 12.90
C VAL A 336 -16.83 36.50 13.89
N THR A 337 -16.40 36.27 15.12
CA THR A 337 -17.20 35.89 16.28
C THR A 337 -16.96 36.88 17.41
N PRO A 338 -17.80 36.88 18.47
CA PRO A 338 -17.56 37.70 19.65
C PRO A 338 -16.19 37.49 20.30
N TYR A 339 -15.61 36.29 20.16
CA TYR A 339 -14.34 35.92 20.81
C TYR A 339 -13.10 36.47 20.09
N ASN A 340 -13.15 36.60 18.76
CA ASN A 340 -11.98 36.93 17.94
C ASN A 340 -12.08 38.30 17.25
N ILE A 341 -13.18 39.04 17.41
CA ILE A 341 -13.39 40.32 16.71
C ILE A 341 -12.28 41.34 16.96
N SER A 342 -11.82 41.48 18.22
CA SER A 342 -10.72 42.39 18.57
C SER A 342 -9.42 41.98 17.87
N TYR A 343 -9.08 40.70 17.98
CA TYR A 343 -7.90 40.12 17.35
C TYR A 343 -7.91 40.27 15.82
N LEU A 344 -9.03 39.94 15.17
CA LEU A 344 -9.17 40.06 13.71
C LEU A 344 -9.15 41.51 13.24
N GLN A 345 -9.70 42.44 14.03
CA GLN A 345 -9.66 43.87 13.72
C GLN A 345 -8.21 44.37 13.68
N ASP A 346 -7.37 43.93 14.62
CA ASP A 346 -5.95 44.29 14.64
C ASP A 346 -5.17 43.69 13.46
N LEU A 347 -5.49 42.45 13.04
CA LEU A 347 -4.89 41.86 11.82
C LEU A 347 -5.27 42.63 10.55
N VAL A 348 -6.52 43.07 10.45
CA VAL A 348 -7.00 43.88 9.31
C VAL A 348 -6.32 45.25 9.29
N ARG A 349 -6.08 45.85 10.47
CA ARG A 349 -5.32 47.12 10.59
C ARG A 349 -3.87 46.98 10.13
N ASN A 350 -3.20 45.88 10.51
CA ASN A 350 -1.83 45.59 10.07
C ASN A 350 -1.75 45.34 8.55
N GLY A 351 -2.84 44.84 7.97
CA GLY A 351 -2.96 44.61 6.54
C GLY A 351 -2.11 43.44 6.03
N PRO A 352 -1.81 43.39 4.73
CA PRO A 352 -1.23 42.21 4.08
C PRO A 352 0.30 42.16 4.07
N ASN A 353 0.99 43.27 4.34
CA ASN A 353 2.45 43.34 4.21
C ASN A 353 3.18 43.01 5.53
N GLU A 354 2.56 43.38 6.65
CA GLU A 354 3.06 43.11 7.99
C GLU A 354 2.54 41.76 8.50
N TYR A 355 3.36 41.10 9.31
CA TYR A 355 2.98 39.87 10.00
C TYR A 355 3.00 40.15 11.51
N PRO A 356 1.95 39.79 12.28
CA PRO A 356 0.68 39.15 11.86
C PRO A 356 -0.26 40.10 11.11
N GLY A 357 -0.97 39.61 10.10
CA GLY A 357 -1.84 40.44 9.25
C GLY A 357 -2.94 39.65 8.52
N ALA A 358 -3.67 40.33 7.63
CA ALA A 358 -4.74 39.75 6.82
C ALA A 358 -4.73 40.31 5.39
N ARG A 359 -5.29 39.53 4.46
CA ARG A 359 -5.27 39.86 3.02
C ARG A 359 -6.62 40.29 2.47
N TYR A 360 -7.68 39.61 2.87
CA TYR A 360 -9.04 39.89 2.39
C TYR A 360 -10.04 39.92 3.54
N VAL A 361 -11.10 40.70 3.35
CA VAL A 361 -12.31 40.68 4.19
C VAL A 361 -13.50 40.40 3.28
N VAL A 362 -14.25 39.35 3.57
CA VAL A 362 -15.45 38.95 2.83
C VAL A 362 -16.67 39.29 3.67
N ARG A 363 -17.59 40.07 3.10
CA ARG A 363 -18.87 40.44 3.72
C ARG A 363 -19.91 39.34 3.55
N ASP A 364 -21.01 39.45 4.29
CA ASP A 364 -22.16 38.55 4.13
C ASP A 364 -22.81 38.63 2.73
N THR A 365 -22.65 39.75 2.02
CA THR A 365 -23.07 39.91 0.62
C THR A 365 -22.23 39.09 -0.37
N GLY A 366 -21.11 38.52 0.08
CA GLY A 366 -20.12 37.86 -0.77
C GLY A 366 -19.07 38.81 -1.35
N ASP A 367 -19.17 40.11 -1.09
CA ASP A 367 -18.20 41.09 -1.56
C ASP A 367 -16.84 40.89 -0.86
N ARG A 368 -15.82 40.58 -1.65
CA ARG A 368 -14.43 40.42 -1.19
C ARG A 368 -13.67 41.73 -1.31
N ILE A 369 -13.25 42.27 -0.18
CA ILE A 369 -12.42 43.48 -0.08
C ILE A 369 -10.95 43.08 -0.03
N ASP A 370 -10.14 43.56 -0.98
CA ASP A 370 -8.67 43.39 -0.97
C ASP A 370 -8.01 44.51 -0.15
N LEU A 371 -7.35 44.13 0.95
CA LEU A 371 -6.69 45.06 1.86
C LEU A 371 -5.42 45.68 1.27
N ARG A 372 -4.89 45.16 0.15
CA ARG A 372 -3.72 45.75 -0.53
C ARG A 372 -4.03 47.09 -1.19
N TYR A 373 -5.23 47.23 -1.74
CA TYR A 373 -5.65 48.41 -2.51
C TYR A 373 -6.60 49.31 -1.72
N ASN A 374 -7.40 48.74 -0.83
CA ASN A 374 -8.36 49.50 -0.03
C ASN A 374 -7.74 49.96 1.30
N LYS A 375 -7.08 51.12 1.28
CA LYS A 375 -6.42 51.74 2.46
C LYS A 375 -7.37 52.28 3.54
N ARG A 376 -8.69 52.03 3.47
CA ARG A 376 -9.63 52.42 4.54
C ARG A 376 -9.42 51.48 5.74
N ALA A 377 -8.45 51.83 6.58
CA ALA A 377 -8.01 51.10 7.77
C ALA A 377 -9.07 50.99 8.90
N ASP A 378 -10.22 51.65 8.77
CA ASP A 378 -11.33 51.63 9.73
C ASP A 378 -12.58 50.90 9.20
N THR A 379 -12.38 49.75 8.58
CA THR A 379 -13.53 48.87 8.32
C THR A 379 -13.87 48.17 9.64
N PHE A 380 -14.88 48.64 10.36
CA PHE A 380 -15.41 47.93 11.52
C PHE A 380 -15.92 46.56 11.08
N LEU A 381 -15.32 45.50 11.61
CA LEU A 381 -15.76 44.14 11.35
C LEU A 381 -17.13 43.90 11.99
N GLN A 382 -17.99 43.19 11.28
CA GLN A 382 -19.29 42.75 11.80
C GLN A 382 -19.25 41.24 12.07
N TYR A 383 -20.08 40.80 13.01
CA TYR A 383 -20.26 39.36 13.25
C TYR A 383 -20.80 38.68 12.01
N GLY A 384 -20.23 37.52 11.67
CA GLY A 384 -20.63 36.77 10.48
C GLY A 384 -19.67 36.92 9.29
N TRP A 385 -18.98 38.06 9.18
CA TRP A 385 -18.00 38.30 8.12
C TRP A 385 -16.82 37.33 8.22
N ILE A 386 -16.08 37.18 7.13
CA ILE A 386 -14.91 36.30 7.06
C ILE A 386 -13.66 37.13 6.82
N VAL A 387 -12.63 36.92 7.64
CA VAL A 387 -11.32 37.55 7.49
C VAL A 387 -10.32 36.48 7.05
N GLU A 388 -9.71 36.69 5.89
CA GLU A 388 -8.63 35.83 5.40
C GLU A 388 -7.31 36.30 5.97
N ARG A 389 -7.00 35.80 7.17
CA ARG A 389 -5.76 36.11 7.89
C ARG A 389 -4.58 35.29 7.38
N HIS A 390 -3.36 35.77 7.64
CA HIS A 390 -2.14 34.99 7.43
C HIS A 390 -2.12 33.74 8.34
N LEU A 391 -1.31 32.75 7.95
CA LEU A 391 -1.01 31.59 8.80
C LEU A 391 -0.31 32.03 10.09
N LYS A 392 -0.70 31.44 11.22
CA LYS A 392 -0.10 31.70 12.53
C LYS A 392 0.50 30.44 13.15
N ASP A 393 1.31 30.62 14.18
CA ASP A 393 1.82 29.51 15.01
C ASP A 393 0.66 28.67 15.57
N GLY A 394 0.79 27.35 15.45
CA GLY A 394 -0.19 26.37 15.92
C GLY A 394 -1.30 26.04 14.92
N ASP A 395 -1.42 26.75 13.78
CA ASP A 395 -2.34 26.33 12.72
C ASP A 395 -1.97 24.94 12.20
N LEU A 396 -2.96 24.12 11.86
CA LEU A 396 -2.73 22.78 11.32
C LEU A 396 -2.66 22.82 9.79
N VAL A 397 -1.65 22.15 9.24
CA VAL A 397 -1.41 22.06 7.80
C VAL A 397 -1.14 20.61 7.41
N LEU A 398 -1.59 20.22 6.23
CA LEU A 398 -1.29 18.90 5.67
C LEU A 398 0.02 18.96 4.89
N PHE A 399 0.96 18.10 5.24
CA PHE A 399 2.30 18.08 4.66
C PHE A 399 2.58 16.76 3.96
N ASN A 400 3.09 16.82 2.74
CA ASN A 400 3.32 15.62 1.92
C ASN A 400 4.64 15.62 1.14
N ARG A 401 5.17 14.41 0.95
CA ARG A 401 6.24 14.12 0.00
C ARG A 401 5.70 13.29 -1.17
N GLN A 402 6.09 13.68 -2.38
CA GLN A 402 5.78 12.93 -3.60
C GLN A 402 6.98 12.04 -3.97
N PRO A 403 6.76 10.80 -4.42
CA PRO A 403 5.48 10.11 -4.56
C PRO A 403 4.89 9.63 -3.22
N SER A 404 3.59 9.81 -3.03
CA SER A 404 2.89 9.39 -1.81
C SER A 404 2.40 7.94 -1.96
N LEU A 405 3.15 6.99 -1.38
CA LEU A 405 2.90 5.54 -1.51
C LEU A 405 2.12 4.95 -0.32
N HIS A 406 2.02 5.66 0.79
CA HIS A 406 1.32 5.16 1.97
C HIS A 406 0.65 6.33 2.70
N LYS A 407 -0.31 6.02 3.58
CA LYS A 407 -1.07 7.00 4.36
C LYS A 407 -0.17 8.04 5.04
N MET A 408 0.91 7.60 5.70
CA MET A 408 1.86 8.46 6.41
C MET A 408 2.75 9.31 5.49
N SER A 409 2.66 9.17 4.16
CA SER A 409 3.25 10.14 3.23
C SER A 409 2.49 11.47 3.21
N MET A 410 1.32 11.54 3.86
CA MET A 410 0.51 12.74 4.06
C MET A 410 0.08 12.81 5.52
N MET A 411 0.67 13.72 6.30
CA MET A 411 0.35 13.87 7.73
C MET A 411 0.12 15.34 8.06
N ALA A 412 -0.67 15.59 9.10
CA ALA A 412 -0.96 16.94 9.58
C ALA A 412 0.06 17.37 10.64
N HIS A 413 0.62 18.56 10.44
CA HIS A 413 1.60 19.21 11.32
C HIS A 413 1.06 20.54 11.82
N ARG A 414 1.52 20.96 13.00
CA ARG A 414 1.35 22.32 13.51
C ARG A 414 2.40 23.24 12.89
N VAL A 415 1.96 24.38 12.41
CA VAL A 415 2.85 25.42 11.87
C VAL A 415 3.65 26.04 13.01
N LYS A 416 4.96 26.13 12.79
CA LYS A 416 5.87 26.98 13.57
C LYS A 416 6.55 27.95 12.63
N LEU A 417 6.31 29.24 12.79
CA LEU A 417 6.90 30.24 11.92
C LEU A 417 8.37 30.45 12.22
N MET A 418 9.18 30.41 11.17
CA MET A 418 10.62 30.56 11.27
C MET A 418 11.18 31.47 10.17
N PRO A 419 12.33 32.11 10.43
CA PRO A 419 13.06 32.83 9.40
C PRO A 419 13.58 31.88 8.31
N TYR A 420 14.17 32.46 7.25
CA TYR A 420 14.68 31.75 6.06
C TYR A 420 13.56 31.17 5.18
N SER A 421 13.94 30.39 4.16
CA SER A 421 13.05 30.04 3.04
C SER A 421 12.78 28.54 2.89
N THR A 422 13.27 27.70 3.80
CA THR A 422 13.09 26.24 3.77
C THR A 422 12.01 25.79 4.74
N PHE A 423 11.36 24.66 4.44
CA PHE A 423 10.55 23.96 5.42
C PHE A 423 11.48 23.24 6.39
N ARG A 424 11.14 23.25 7.68
CA ARG A 424 11.89 22.51 8.70
C ARG A 424 11.05 21.44 9.34
N LEU A 425 11.61 20.26 9.55
CA LEU A 425 10.91 19.17 10.22
C LEU A 425 11.83 18.41 11.16
N ASN A 426 11.22 17.71 12.11
CA ASN A 426 11.90 16.83 13.04
C ASN A 426 12.53 15.61 12.30
N LEU A 427 13.73 15.20 12.72
CA LEU A 427 14.46 14.11 12.09
C LEU A 427 13.74 12.76 12.17
N SER A 428 12.98 12.48 13.24
CA SER A 428 12.24 11.21 13.38
C SER A 428 11.08 11.08 12.38
N VAL A 429 10.62 12.18 11.79
CA VAL A 429 9.56 12.19 10.76
C VAL A 429 10.10 11.96 9.35
N THR A 430 11.42 11.97 9.16
CA THR A 430 12.03 11.67 7.84
C THR A 430 11.73 10.26 7.35
N SER A 431 11.63 9.29 8.28
CA SER A 431 11.39 7.88 7.97
C SER A 431 10.05 7.63 7.27
N PRO A 432 8.88 8.08 7.78
CA PRO A 432 7.62 7.93 7.06
C PRO A 432 7.59 8.69 5.74
N TYR A 433 8.18 9.89 5.62
CA TYR A 433 8.22 10.55 4.32
C TYR A 433 9.22 9.92 3.33
N ASN A 434 10.07 9.01 3.82
CA ASN A 434 11.24 8.49 3.10
C ASN A 434 12.09 9.63 2.50
N ALA A 435 12.24 10.71 3.26
CA ALA A 435 12.84 11.97 2.85
C ALA A 435 14.28 12.09 3.33
N ASP A 436 15.11 12.75 2.53
CA ASP A 436 16.45 13.20 2.88
C ASP A 436 16.57 14.72 2.72
N PHE A 437 17.74 15.27 3.06
CA PHE A 437 17.97 16.72 3.07
C PHE A 437 19.00 17.14 1.99
N ASP A 438 19.06 16.41 0.87
CA ASP A 438 20.02 16.64 -0.23
C ASP A 438 19.47 17.57 -1.35
N GLY A 439 18.27 18.12 -1.15
CA GLY A 439 17.57 18.96 -2.14
C GLY A 439 16.09 18.63 -2.30
N ASP A 440 15.60 17.64 -1.55
CA ASP A 440 14.19 17.26 -1.50
C ASP A 440 13.24 18.44 -1.25
N GLU A 441 12.10 18.42 -1.94
CA GLU A 441 11.02 19.38 -1.78
C GLU A 441 9.74 18.68 -1.34
N MET A 442 9.00 19.33 -0.45
CA MET A 442 7.71 18.84 0.04
C MET A 442 6.63 19.90 -0.15
N ASN A 443 5.37 19.46 -0.27
CA ASN A 443 4.25 20.38 -0.38
C ASN A 443 3.49 20.49 0.93
N LEU A 444 2.95 21.68 1.16
CA LEU A 444 2.14 22.06 2.28
C LEU A 444 0.78 22.50 1.75
N HIS A 445 -0.29 22.01 2.36
CA HIS A 445 -1.68 22.34 2.04
C HIS A 445 -2.38 22.88 3.29
N VAL A 446 -3.04 24.04 3.16
CA VAL A 446 -3.72 24.70 4.28
C VAL A 446 -5.21 24.36 4.25
N PRO A 447 -5.77 23.71 5.29
CA PRO A 447 -7.21 23.47 5.39
C PRO A 447 -7.94 24.82 5.43
N GLN A 448 -9.06 24.92 4.72
CA GLN A 448 -9.82 26.17 4.62
C GLN A 448 -11.09 26.18 5.49
N SER A 449 -11.50 25.03 6.06
CA SER A 449 -12.68 24.94 6.92
C SER A 449 -12.32 24.40 8.30
N GLU A 450 -13.08 24.80 9.31
CA GLU A 450 -12.95 24.30 10.68
C GLU A 450 -13.18 22.77 10.75
N GLU A 451 -14.12 22.24 9.97
CA GLU A 451 -14.39 20.80 9.87
C GLU A 451 -13.17 20.03 9.32
N THR A 452 -12.59 20.50 8.21
CA THR A 452 -11.36 19.90 7.68
C THR A 452 -10.16 20.05 8.63
N ARG A 453 -10.11 21.12 9.42
CA ARG A 453 -9.07 21.30 10.44
C ARG A 453 -9.23 20.27 11.56
N ALA A 454 -10.45 19.99 11.98
CA ALA A 454 -10.76 18.96 12.97
C ALA A 454 -10.45 17.55 12.44
N GLU A 455 -10.77 17.26 11.16
CA GLU A 455 -10.43 16.01 10.50
C GLU A 455 -8.91 15.77 10.51
N LEU A 456 -8.13 16.77 10.10
CA LEU A 456 -6.66 16.69 10.13
C LEU A 456 -6.11 16.49 11.55
N MET A 457 -6.69 17.15 12.55
CA MET A 457 -6.28 17.03 13.95
C MET A 457 -6.55 15.63 14.52
N MET A 458 -7.71 15.06 14.21
CA MET A 458 -8.19 13.82 14.84
C MET A 458 -7.78 12.56 14.09
N ILE A 459 -7.52 12.64 12.78
CA ILE A 459 -7.21 11.47 11.96
C ILE A 459 -5.75 11.51 11.50
N CYS A 460 -5.33 12.61 10.87
CA CYS A 460 -4.07 12.67 10.11
C CYS A 460 -2.88 13.23 10.89
N ALA A 461 -3.07 13.68 12.13
CA ALA A 461 -2.01 14.29 12.93
C ALA A 461 -0.83 13.33 13.12
N VAL A 462 0.39 13.84 12.96
CA VAL A 462 1.64 13.06 13.11
C VAL A 462 1.67 12.19 14.37
N PRO A 463 1.30 12.68 15.58
CA PRO A 463 1.35 11.86 16.78
C PRO A 463 0.42 10.65 16.72
N ARG A 464 -0.69 10.71 15.96
CA ARG A 464 -1.62 9.58 15.79
C ARG A 464 -1.14 8.58 14.73
N GLN A 465 -0.18 8.96 13.90
CA GLN A 465 0.37 8.15 12.81
C GLN A 465 1.73 7.51 13.17
N ILE A 466 2.11 7.49 14.45
CA ILE A 466 3.36 6.89 14.93
C ILE A 466 3.38 5.39 14.66
N ILE A 467 2.28 4.69 14.93
CA ILE A 467 2.09 3.26 14.65
C ILE A 467 1.33 3.08 13.34
N SER A 468 1.83 2.21 12.46
CA SER A 468 1.15 1.87 11.22
C SER A 468 0.45 0.52 11.31
N PRO A 469 -0.80 0.41 10.81
CA PRO A 469 -1.51 -0.87 10.68
C PRO A 469 -0.91 -1.78 9.58
N GLN A 470 0.04 -1.31 8.78
CA GLN A 470 0.72 -2.11 7.75
C GLN A 470 1.49 -3.30 8.33
N SER A 471 2.10 -3.11 9.49
CA SER A 471 2.97 -4.11 10.14
C SER A 471 2.93 -4.03 11.66
N ASN A 472 1.89 -3.40 12.19
CA ASN A 472 1.52 -3.41 13.61
C ASN A 472 2.68 -2.94 14.51
N LYS A 473 3.46 -1.97 14.01
CA LYS A 473 4.68 -1.46 14.63
C LYS A 473 4.86 0.03 14.37
N PRO A 474 5.68 0.73 15.18
CA PRO A 474 6.02 2.12 14.92
C PRO A 474 6.72 2.28 13.57
N VAL A 475 6.35 3.32 12.82
CA VAL A 475 7.06 3.75 11.60
C VAL A 475 8.12 4.81 11.92
N MET A 476 7.87 5.59 12.97
CA MET A 476 8.80 6.60 13.47
C MET A 476 9.66 6.03 14.59
N GLY A 477 10.93 6.41 14.61
CA GLY A 477 11.91 5.99 15.61
C GLY A 477 13.00 7.04 15.80
N ILE A 478 13.84 6.87 16.82
CA ILE A 478 15.06 7.68 16.96
C ILE A 478 16.05 7.23 15.90
N VAL A 479 16.60 8.18 15.14
CA VAL A 479 17.46 7.91 13.97
C VAL A 479 18.73 8.76 13.98
N GLN A 480 19.67 8.42 13.11
CA GLN A 480 20.90 9.18 12.83
C GLN A 480 21.70 9.53 14.10
N ASP A 481 22.01 10.81 14.30
CA ASP A 481 22.91 11.30 15.34
C ASP A 481 22.38 11.01 16.73
N THR A 482 21.09 11.24 16.96
CA THR A 482 20.45 10.93 18.26
C THR A 482 20.55 9.43 18.56
N LEU A 483 20.42 8.56 17.55
CA LEU A 483 20.56 7.11 17.74
C LEU A 483 22.02 6.68 18.00
N CYS A 484 23.00 7.36 17.38
CA CYS A 484 24.40 7.11 17.68
C CYS A 484 24.76 7.61 19.10
N GLY A 485 24.32 8.82 19.42
CA GLY A 485 24.54 9.49 20.69
C GLY A 485 23.91 8.75 21.86
N ILE A 486 22.67 8.26 21.73
CA ILE A 486 21.96 7.59 22.83
C ILE A 486 22.66 6.30 23.27
N ARG A 487 23.27 5.56 22.34
CA ARG A 487 24.07 4.39 22.67
C ARG A 487 25.27 4.79 23.52
N LYS A 488 26.04 5.79 23.09
CA LYS A 488 27.23 6.27 23.82
C LYS A 488 26.85 6.85 25.17
N PHE A 489 25.75 7.58 25.21
CA PHE A 489 25.19 8.19 26.42
C PHE A 489 24.79 7.14 27.46
N THR A 490 24.30 5.98 27.03
CA THR A 490 23.79 4.92 27.94
C THR A 490 24.83 3.86 28.28
N LEU A 491 26.09 4.02 27.89
CA LEU A 491 27.17 3.16 28.36
C LEU A 491 27.40 3.34 29.87
N ARG A 492 27.83 2.28 30.55
CA ARG A 492 28.14 2.31 32.00
C ARG A 492 29.24 3.30 32.35
N ASP A 493 30.17 3.51 31.42
CA ASP A 493 31.33 4.39 31.61
C ASP A 493 31.00 5.87 31.41
N CYS A 494 29.76 6.21 31.02
CA CYS A 494 29.32 7.58 30.81
C CYS A 494 28.88 8.22 32.13
N PHE A 495 29.79 8.99 32.73
CA PHE A 495 29.53 9.80 33.93
C PHE A 495 29.55 11.29 33.63
N MET A 496 28.70 12.03 34.32
CA MET A 496 28.56 13.48 34.15
C MET A 496 28.63 14.20 35.50
N ASP A 497 29.29 15.36 35.46
CA ASP A 497 29.41 16.27 36.60
C ASP A 497 28.13 17.08 36.83
N ARG A 498 27.95 17.55 38.06
CA ARG A 498 26.78 18.35 38.47
C ARG A 498 26.53 19.56 37.55
N ASP A 499 27.57 20.31 37.21
CA ASP A 499 27.43 21.54 36.41
C ASP A 499 26.93 21.23 35.00
N PHE A 500 27.37 20.11 34.43
CA PHE A 500 26.94 19.67 33.11
C PHE A 500 25.51 19.12 33.15
N ILE A 501 25.15 18.38 34.20
CA ILE A 501 23.79 17.88 34.41
C ILE A 501 22.79 19.03 34.55
N GLN A 502 23.11 20.09 35.28
CA GLN A 502 22.21 21.25 35.42
C GLN A 502 21.83 21.85 34.07
N ASN A 503 22.75 21.90 33.10
CA ASN A 503 22.45 22.38 31.77
C ASN A 503 21.60 21.39 30.96
N ILE A 504 21.86 20.08 31.09
CA ILE A 504 21.08 19.04 30.39
C ILE A 504 19.62 19.02 30.89
N LEU A 505 19.41 19.17 32.21
CA LEU A 505 18.08 19.15 32.82
C LEU A 505 17.13 20.21 32.26
N LEU A 506 17.66 21.37 31.82
CA LEU A 506 16.85 22.42 31.19
C LEU A 506 16.24 22.00 29.84
N TRP A 507 16.77 20.96 29.22
CA TRP A 507 16.26 20.41 27.96
C TRP A 507 15.26 19.28 28.15
N VAL A 508 15.14 18.74 29.37
CA VAL A 508 14.15 17.70 29.68
C VAL A 508 12.76 18.34 29.63
N PRO A 509 11.84 17.82 28.80
CA PRO A 509 10.50 18.35 28.71
C PRO A 509 9.74 18.09 30.02
N GLU A 510 8.97 19.08 30.47
CA GLU A 510 8.16 18.99 31.70
C GLU A 510 8.97 18.61 32.96
N TRP A 511 10.24 19.02 33.03
CA TRP A 511 11.07 18.77 34.22
C TRP A 511 10.45 19.41 35.47
N ASP A 512 10.36 18.62 36.54
CA ASP A 512 9.76 18.97 37.83
C ASP A 512 10.60 19.93 38.69
N GLY A 513 11.80 20.30 38.22
CA GLY A 513 12.72 21.17 38.95
C GLY A 513 13.57 20.43 39.99
N VAL A 514 13.39 19.11 40.13
CA VAL A 514 14.12 18.29 41.10
C VAL A 514 15.31 17.63 40.42
N ILE A 515 16.51 17.86 40.96
CA ILE A 515 17.72 17.17 40.49
C ILE A 515 17.70 15.76 41.08
N PRO A 516 17.81 14.69 40.26
CA PRO A 516 17.79 13.32 40.77
C PRO A 516 19.01 13.05 41.66
N PRO A 517 18.93 12.13 42.63
CA PRO A 517 20.06 11.79 43.50
C PRO A 517 21.20 11.16 42.68
N PRO A 518 22.46 11.57 42.83
CA PRO A 518 23.56 11.03 42.02
C PRO A 518 23.77 9.54 42.27
N ALA A 519 24.05 8.78 41.20
CA ALA A 519 24.39 7.36 41.28
C ALA A 519 25.67 7.11 42.11
N ILE A 520 26.63 8.04 42.04
CA ILE A 520 27.87 8.01 42.85
C ILE A 520 27.91 9.27 43.72
N LEU A 521 27.95 9.08 45.04
CA LEU A 521 28.02 10.18 46.02
C LEU A 521 29.46 10.57 46.39
N LYS A 522 30.37 9.60 46.46
CA LYS A 522 31.79 9.77 46.83
C LYS A 522 32.68 9.06 45.82
N PRO A 523 33.87 9.60 45.46
CA PRO A 523 34.49 10.82 45.97
C PRO A 523 33.92 12.13 45.37
N LYS A 524 33.27 12.06 44.22
CA LYS A 524 32.61 13.19 43.53
C LYS A 524 31.18 12.77 43.19
N GLN A 525 30.25 13.74 43.21
CA GLN A 525 28.88 13.51 42.76
C GLN A 525 28.85 13.31 41.24
N LEU A 526 28.51 12.10 40.80
CA LEU A 526 28.42 11.75 39.39
C LEU A 526 27.08 11.10 39.08
N TRP A 527 26.52 11.50 37.94
CA TRP A 527 25.30 10.92 37.36
C TRP A 527 25.64 10.07 36.15
N THR A 528 24.84 9.04 35.90
CA THR A 528 24.97 8.21 34.71
C THR A 528 24.09 8.73 33.59
N GLY A 529 24.45 8.50 32.33
CA GLY A 529 23.57 8.86 31.21
C GLY A 529 22.25 8.10 31.20
N LYS A 530 22.22 6.86 31.70
CA LYS A 530 20.96 6.09 31.86
C LYS A 530 19.97 6.78 32.80
N GLN A 531 20.47 7.31 33.91
CA GLN A 531 19.65 8.02 34.89
C GLN A 531 19.02 9.27 34.27
N ILE A 532 19.79 10.03 33.50
CA ILE A 532 19.29 11.25 32.86
C ILE A 532 18.29 10.94 31.75
N LEU A 533 18.58 9.91 30.95
CA LEU A 533 17.66 9.45 29.91
C LEU A 533 16.34 8.95 30.50
N SER A 534 16.37 8.30 31.67
CA SER A 534 15.19 7.79 32.35
C SER A 534 14.18 8.90 32.69
N MET A 535 14.64 10.12 32.97
CA MET A 535 13.72 11.24 33.21
C MET A 535 12.94 11.68 31.97
N CYS A 536 13.40 11.32 30.77
CA CYS A 536 12.63 11.55 29.54
C CYS A 536 11.53 10.48 29.34
N ILE A 537 11.67 9.32 29.99
CA ILE A 537 10.70 8.22 29.90
C ILE A 537 9.56 8.52 30.89
N PRO A 538 8.29 8.46 30.45
CA PRO A 538 7.18 8.68 31.36
C PRO A 538 7.07 7.57 32.41
N LYS A 539 6.59 7.91 33.60
CA LYS A 539 6.39 6.96 34.71
C LYS A 539 5.35 5.90 34.37
N GLY A 540 5.53 4.69 34.92
CA GLY A 540 4.65 3.55 34.72
C GLY A 540 4.83 2.83 33.39
N ILE A 541 6.00 2.96 32.74
CA ILE A 541 6.37 2.21 31.54
C ILE A 541 7.29 1.06 31.94
N ASN A 542 6.92 -0.15 31.53
CA ASN A 542 7.70 -1.36 31.78
C ASN A 542 8.16 -2.01 30.48
N LEU A 543 9.43 -2.37 30.41
CA LEU A 543 10.02 -3.11 29.29
C LEU A 543 11.04 -4.11 29.80
N THR A 544 10.82 -5.39 29.50
CA THR A 544 11.76 -6.47 29.83
C THR A 544 12.21 -7.20 28.57
N ARG A 545 13.50 -7.14 28.27
CA ARG A 545 14.16 -7.92 27.24
C ARG A 545 15.35 -8.67 27.86
N ALA A 546 15.20 -9.99 27.95
CA ALA A 546 16.23 -10.84 28.52
C ALA A 546 17.52 -10.80 27.66
N PRO A 547 18.71 -10.81 28.30
CA PRO A 547 19.97 -11.05 27.60
C PRO A 547 20.05 -12.52 27.13
N ASP A 548 20.96 -12.79 26.19
CA ASP A 548 21.31 -14.13 25.75
C ASP A 548 22.80 -14.39 26.09
N PRO A 549 23.12 -15.26 27.08
CA PRO A 549 22.24 -16.09 27.89
C PRO A 549 21.44 -15.28 28.94
N ALA A 550 20.27 -15.80 29.33
CA ALA A 550 19.39 -15.15 30.30
C ALA A 550 20.05 -15.03 31.68
N SER A 551 20.29 -13.80 32.11
CA SER A 551 20.85 -13.47 33.42
C SER A 551 20.15 -12.21 33.94
N PRO A 552 19.78 -12.17 35.24
CA PRO A 552 19.26 -10.96 35.87
C PRO A 552 20.34 -9.89 36.07
N ASN A 553 21.62 -10.26 35.98
CA ASN A 553 22.75 -9.33 36.06
C ASN A 553 23.70 -9.55 34.86
N PRO A 554 23.44 -8.91 33.71
CA PRO A 554 24.29 -9.06 32.54
C PRO A 554 25.62 -8.33 32.74
N LEU A 555 26.73 -9.07 32.65
CA LEU A 555 28.09 -8.50 32.77
C LEU A 555 28.38 -7.48 31.66
N GLU A 556 28.01 -7.82 30.42
CA GLU A 556 28.23 -6.99 29.22
C GLU A 556 27.13 -5.94 28.98
N ASP A 557 26.20 -5.77 29.92
CA ASP A 557 25.07 -4.84 29.78
C ASP A 557 24.13 -5.17 28.59
N ASN A 558 24.10 -6.45 28.21
CA ASN A 558 23.20 -6.97 27.20
C ASN A 558 21.75 -7.03 27.73
N GLY A 559 20.77 -6.95 26.82
CA GLY A 559 19.35 -6.93 27.17
C GLY A 559 18.80 -5.51 27.36
N MET A 560 17.63 -5.39 27.98
CA MET A 560 17.06 -4.12 28.43
C MET A 560 16.05 -4.39 29.55
N TRP A 561 16.15 -3.66 30.65
CA TRP A 561 15.14 -3.68 31.72
C TRP A 561 14.81 -2.26 32.16
N ILE A 562 13.55 -1.89 31.95
CA ILE A 562 12.95 -0.62 32.35
C ILE A 562 11.80 -0.94 33.30
N GLU A 563 11.81 -0.32 34.48
CA GLU A 563 10.81 -0.48 35.53
C GLU A 563 10.37 0.91 35.98
N ASP A 564 9.06 1.17 35.99
CA ASP A 564 8.47 2.49 36.31
C ASP A 564 9.05 3.68 35.51
N GLY A 565 9.51 3.45 34.28
CA GLY A 565 10.20 4.46 33.49
C GLY A 565 11.68 4.69 33.83
N GLU A 566 12.26 3.92 34.76
CA GLU A 566 13.68 3.95 35.09
C GLU A 566 14.45 2.80 34.43
N ILE A 567 15.59 3.12 33.81
CA ILE A 567 16.45 2.12 33.17
C ILE A 567 17.34 1.47 34.22
N MET A 568 17.09 0.19 34.51
CA MET A 568 17.84 -0.59 35.50
C MET A 568 19.16 -1.12 34.91
N TYR A 569 19.09 -1.77 33.75
CA TYR A 569 20.28 -2.19 32.98
C TYR A 569 19.99 -2.25 31.49
N GLY A 570 21.05 -2.36 30.69
CA GLY A 570 20.96 -2.43 29.24
C GLY A 570 21.46 -1.16 28.55
N ILE A 571 22.02 -1.34 27.35
CA ILE A 571 22.41 -0.24 26.46
C ILE A 571 21.22 0.09 25.54
N VAL A 572 20.90 1.37 25.40
CA VAL A 572 19.82 1.81 24.52
C VAL A 572 20.30 1.79 23.07
N ASP A 573 19.69 0.92 22.27
CA ASP A 573 20.02 0.67 20.87
C ASP A 573 18.80 0.84 19.95
N LYS A 574 18.99 0.68 18.64
CA LYS A 574 17.91 0.71 17.65
C LYS A 574 16.77 -0.26 17.98
N LYS A 575 17.07 -1.42 18.58
CA LYS A 575 16.03 -2.39 18.95
C LYS A 575 15.12 -1.86 20.06
N THR A 576 15.58 -0.90 20.85
CA THR A 576 14.83 -0.30 21.96
C THR A 576 14.09 0.97 21.52
N VAL A 577 14.80 1.95 20.96
CA VAL A 577 14.27 3.29 20.59
C VAL A 577 14.02 3.49 19.10
N GLY A 578 14.24 2.46 18.28
CA GLY A 578 13.91 2.48 16.86
C GLY A 578 12.48 2.05 16.57
N ALA A 579 12.18 1.91 15.29
CA ALA A 579 10.91 1.42 14.74
C ALA A 579 10.76 -0.12 14.90
N SER A 580 10.99 -0.63 16.12
CA SER A 580 10.93 -2.05 16.46
C SER A 580 9.60 -2.40 17.13
N GLN A 581 9.08 -3.59 16.84
CA GLN A 581 7.93 -4.15 17.55
C GLN A 581 8.31 -4.45 19.00
N GLY A 582 7.44 -4.14 19.95
CA GLY A 582 7.77 -4.20 21.39
C GLY A 582 8.85 -3.20 21.85
N GLY A 583 9.24 -2.22 21.01
CA GLY A 583 10.16 -1.16 21.43
C GLY A 583 9.50 -0.15 22.38
N ILE A 584 10.30 0.70 23.02
CA ILE A 584 9.81 1.65 24.03
C ILE A 584 8.77 2.62 23.45
N ILE A 585 8.95 3.05 22.21
CA ILE A 585 8.00 3.95 21.50
C ILE A 585 6.65 3.26 21.30
N HIS A 586 6.66 1.97 20.96
CA HIS A 586 5.42 1.20 20.80
C HIS A 586 4.67 1.13 22.14
N ILE A 587 5.41 0.85 23.22
CA ILE A 587 4.84 0.71 24.57
C ILE A 587 4.26 2.04 25.05
N ILE A 588 5.02 3.14 24.99
CA ILE A 588 4.55 4.47 25.42
C ILE A 588 3.29 4.89 24.66
N PHE A 589 3.24 4.65 23.34
CA PHE A 589 2.08 4.97 22.53
C PHE A 589 0.83 4.21 22.98
N ARG A 590 0.98 2.93 23.34
CA ARG A 590 -0.13 2.06 23.74
C ARG A 590 -0.62 2.35 25.16
N GLU A 591 0.26 2.75 26.06
CA GLU A 591 -0.07 2.93 27.48
C GLU A 591 -0.41 4.37 27.86
N LYS A 592 0.31 5.35 27.31
CA LYS A 592 0.16 6.78 27.65
C LYS A 592 -0.42 7.61 26.51
N GLY A 593 -0.52 7.03 25.31
CA GLY A 593 -1.13 7.66 24.15
C GLY A 593 -0.17 8.51 23.29
N PRO A 594 -0.70 9.11 22.22
CA PRO A 594 0.11 9.72 21.16
C PRO A 594 0.82 11.01 21.59
N THR A 595 0.23 11.81 22.47
CA THR A 595 0.78 13.11 22.90
C THR A 595 2.03 12.94 23.75
N VAL A 596 1.97 12.06 24.76
CA VAL A 596 3.12 11.75 25.61
C VAL A 596 4.25 11.13 24.78
N THR A 597 3.89 10.30 23.78
CA THR A 597 4.89 9.74 22.85
C THR A 597 5.60 10.81 22.04
N ARG A 598 4.88 11.84 21.55
CA ARG A 598 5.47 13.00 20.88
C ARG A 598 6.50 13.70 21.79
N ASP A 599 6.14 13.92 23.05
CA ASP A 599 7.01 14.61 24.00
C ASP A 599 8.26 13.79 24.33
N PHE A 600 8.12 12.46 24.40
CA PHE A 600 9.26 11.54 24.52
C PHE A 600 10.25 11.69 23.36
N PHE A 601 9.78 11.73 22.11
CA PHE A 601 10.66 11.96 20.95
C PHE A 601 11.45 13.27 21.08
N SER A 602 10.75 14.36 21.42
CA SER A 602 11.36 15.67 21.55
C SER A 602 12.35 15.74 22.73
N GLY A 603 12.03 15.11 23.87
CA GLY A 603 12.90 15.10 25.04
C GLY A 603 14.19 14.33 24.80
N VAL A 604 14.08 13.10 24.27
CA VAL A 604 15.26 12.28 23.96
C VAL A 604 16.16 12.96 22.95
N GLN A 605 15.58 13.55 21.88
CA GLN A 605 16.37 14.26 20.89
C GLN A 605 17.09 15.48 21.47
N LYS A 606 16.40 16.33 22.24
CA LYS A 606 17.01 17.53 22.82
C LYS A 606 18.14 17.19 23.79
N VAL A 607 17.90 16.26 24.71
CA VAL A 607 18.88 15.83 25.72
C VAL A 607 20.10 15.19 25.07
N VAL A 608 19.89 14.20 24.19
CA VAL A 608 21.00 13.46 23.57
C VAL A 608 21.76 14.33 22.59
N ASN A 609 21.09 15.19 21.80
CA ASN A 609 21.79 16.08 20.87
C ASN A 609 22.59 17.15 21.62
N PHE A 610 22.07 17.70 22.72
CA PHE A 610 22.82 18.61 23.58
C PHE A 610 24.05 17.93 24.19
N TRP A 611 23.92 16.70 24.65
CA TRP A 611 25.05 15.91 25.13
C TRP A 611 26.08 15.64 24.03
N LEU A 612 25.61 15.20 22.86
CA LEU A 612 26.45 14.85 21.72
C LEU A 612 27.19 16.07 21.15
N LEU A 613 26.58 17.26 21.22
CA LEU A 613 27.21 18.53 20.84
C LEU A 613 28.49 18.78 21.65
N HIS A 614 28.50 18.44 22.94
CA HIS A 614 29.66 18.64 23.83
C HIS A 614 30.63 17.45 23.80
N ASN A 615 30.12 16.22 23.64
CA ASN A 615 30.96 15.04 23.54
C ASN A 615 31.72 14.98 22.20
N GLY A 616 31.07 15.40 21.12
CA GLY A 616 31.55 15.24 19.75
C GLY A 616 31.44 13.80 19.24
N PHE A 617 31.26 13.65 17.93
CA PHE A 617 31.36 12.38 17.23
C PHE A 617 31.85 12.66 15.81
N SER A 618 32.79 11.86 15.33
CA SER A 618 33.38 12.01 13.99
C SER A 618 33.84 10.65 13.48
N ILE A 619 34.03 10.57 12.18
CA ILE A 619 34.58 9.41 11.49
C ILE A 619 35.73 9.87 10.60
N GLY A 620 36.81 9.13 10.60
CA GLY A 620 37.97 9.38 9.74
C GLY A 620 38.42 8.13 8.99
N ILE A 621 39.43 8.28 8.15
CA ILE A 621 40.03 7.15 7.43
C ILE A 621 40.63 6.12 8.40
N GLY A 622 41.14 6.57 9.55
CA GLY A 622 41.71 5.71 10.59
C GLY A 622 40.73 4.66 11.12
N ASP A 623 39.43 4.94 11.13
CA ASP A 623 38.41 3.99 11.59
C ASP A 623 38.20 2.79 10.66
N THR A 624 38.76 2.88 9.45
CA THR A 624 38.69 1.83 8.42
C THR A 624 39.98 1.03 8.30
N VAL A 625 41.06 1.43 8.98
CA VAL A 625 42.38 0.79 8.89
C VAL A 625 42.45 -0.36 9.89
N PRO A 626 42.49 -1.63 9.43
CA PRO A 626 42.68 -2.77 10.31
C PRO A 626 44.15 -2.93 10.74
N ASP A 627 44.37 -3.68 11.83
CA ASP A 627 45.71 -4.01 12.32
C ASP A 627 46.50 -4.86 11.31
N LYS A 628 47.84 -4.74 11.31
CA LYS A 628 48.72 -5.49 10.40
C LYS A 628 48.50 -7.01 10.46
N GLY A 629 48.41 -7.59 11.66
CA GLY A 629 48.16 -9.02 11.83
C GLY A 629 46.78 -9.45 11.29
N THR A 630 45.78 -8.56 11.36
CA THR A 630 44.47 -8.82 10.75
C THR A 630 44.58 -8.79 9.23
N MET A 631 45.37 -7.86 8.67
CA MET A 631 45.57 -7.78 7.22
C MET A 631 46.27 -9.01 6.66
N GLU A 632 47.28 -9.53 7.36
CA GLU A 632 47.94 -10.78 7.00
C GLU A 632 46.97 -11.98 7.03
N ALA A 633 46.10 -12.03 8.05
CA ALA A 633 45.05 -13.05 8.11
C ALA A 633 44.02 -12.90 6.97
N ILE A 634 43.61 -11.68 6.63
CA ILE A 634 42.69 -11.41 5.52
C ILE A 634 43.29 -11.85 4.18
N THR A 635 44.57 -11.52 3.92
CA THR A 635 45.26 -11.98 2.71
C THR A 635 45.39 -13.49 2.68
N GLY A 636 45.70 -14.12 3.82
CA GLY A 636 45.75 -15.58 3.94
C GLY A 636 44.42 -16.26 3.61
N PHE A 637 43.30 -15.74 4.10
CA PHE A 637 41.97 -16.30 3.76
C PHE A 637 41.60 -16.12 2.27
N ILE A 638 42.04 -15.03 1.65
CA ILE A 638 41.81 -14.80 0.21
C ILE A 638 42.66 -15.76 -0.62
N GLU A 639 43.93 -15.96 -0.26
CA GLU A 639 44.81 -16.92 -0.92
C GLU A 639 44.31 -18.37 -0.78
N GLU A 640 43.86 -18.77 0.40
CA GLU A 640 43.23 -20.08 0.63
C GLU A 640 42.03 -20.30 -0.30
N ALA A 641 41.20 -19.27 -0.47
CA ALA A 641 40.05 -19.34 -1.36
C ALA A 641 40.46 -19.38 -2.84
N LYS A 642 41.48 -18.62 -3.26
CA LYS A 642 42.02 -18.70 -4.63
C LYS A 642 42.59 -20.08 -4.93
N ASN A 643 43.29 -20.70 -3.97
CA ASN A 643 43.82 -22.06 -4.11
C ASN A 643 42.68 -23.09 -4.24
N THR A 644 41.65 -22.97 -3.41
CA THR A 644 40.45 -23.82 -3.51
C THR A 644 39.79 -23.70 -4.88
N VAL A 645 39.68 -22.48 -5.43
CA VAL A 645 39.13 -22.27 -6.77
C VAL A 645 40.04 -22.85 -7.86
N ALA A 646 41.37 -22.74 -7.72
CA ALA A 646 42.33 -23.34 -8.65
C ALA A 646 42.20 -24.88 -8.66
N GLU A 647 42.03 -25.51 -7.49
CA GLU A 647 41.76 -26.95 -7.38
C GLU A 647 40.45 -27.34 -8.08
N VAL A 648 39.37 -26.58 -7.87
CA VAL A 648 38.08 -26.82 -8.54
C VAL A 648 38.18 -26.64 -10.06
N ILE A 649 38.98 -25.68 -10.53
CA ILE A 649 39.28 -25.50 -11.96
C ILE A 649 40.03 -26.71 -12.51
N LEU A 650 41.07 -27.19 -11.82
CA LEU A 650 41.83 -28.37 -12.22
C LEU A 650 40.95 -29.63 -12.26
N GLN A 651 40.12 -29.84 -11.23
CA GLN A 651 39.16 -30.94 -11.21
C GLN A 651 38.17 -30.89 -12.37
N ALA A 652 37.71 -29.69 -12.75
CA ALA A 652 36.84 -29.52 -13.91
C ALA A 652 37.56 -29.76 -15.25
N GLN A 653 38.85 -29.38 -15.35
CA GLN A 653 39.67 -29.61 -16.54
C GLN A 653 40.09 -31.08 -16.72
N GLU A 654 40.32 -31.78 -15.62
CA GLU A 654 40.64 -33.22 -15.57
C GLU A 654 39.38 -34.12 -15.62
N ASP A 655 38.19 -33.53 -15.79
CA ASP A 655 36.90 -34.21 -15.83
C ASP A 655 36.59 -35.06 -14.58
N LYS A 656 37.13 -34.65 -13.42
CA LYS A 656 36.89 -35.25 -12.10
C LYS A 656 35.72 -34.62 -11.35
N LEU A 657 35.13 -33.55 -11.89
CA LEU A 657 34.05 -32.82 -11.24
C LEU A 657 32.68 -33.43 -11.57
N GLU A 658 32.07 -34.07 -10.59
CA GLU A 658 30.70 -34.57 -10.72
C GLU A 658 29.66 -33.43 -10.69
N PRO A 659 28.66 -33.45 -11.59
CA PRO A 659 27.57 -32.48 -11.60
C PRO A 659 26.65 -32.69 -10.40
N GLU A 660 26.20 -31.59 -9.78
CA GLU A 660 25.16 -31.63 -8.76
C GLU A 660 23.79 -31.98 -9.38
N PRO A 661 22.87 -32.62 -8.64
CA PRO A 661 21.59 -33.07 -9.19
C PRO A 661 20.79 -31.93 -9.84
N GLY A 662 20.40 -32.11 -11.10
CA GLY A 662 19.63 -31.13 -11.87
C GLY A 662 20.44 -29.93 -12.39
N MET A 663 21.77 -29.93 -12.23
CA MET A 663 22.66 -28.90 -12.75
C MET A 663 23.60 -29.46 -13.82
N SER A 664 24.00 -28.62 -14.77
CA SER A 664 25.11 -28.95 -15.65
C SER A 664 26.46 -28.94 -14.89
N ILE A 665 27.49 -29.58 -15.45
CA ILE A 665 28.86 -29.54 -14.90
C ILE A 665 29.34 -28.09 -14.74
N ARG A 666 29.03 -27.22 -15.71
CA ARG A 666 29.39 -25.79 -15.67
C ARG A 666 28.67 -25.02 -14.58
N GLU A 667 27.39 -25.28 -14.37
CA GLU A 667 26.62 -24.63 -13.29
C GLU A 667 27.07 -25.11 -11.92
N SER A 668 27.36 -26.42 -11.79
CA SER A 668 27.92 -27.02 -10.58
C SER A 668 29.28 -26.41 -10.24
N PHE A 669 30.15 -26.23 -11.26
CA PHE A 669 31.42 -25.53 -11.15
C PHE A 669 31.23 -24.09 -10.65
N GLU A 670 30.36 -23.30 -11.30
CA GLU A 670 30.08 -21.91 -10.91
C GLU A 670 29.49 -21.82 -9.50
N SER A 671 28.63 -22.75 -9.09
CA SER A 671 28.05 -22.83 -7.75
C SER A 671 29.14 -23.01 -6.68
N LYS A 672 30.02 -24.01 -6.86
CA LYS A 672 31.12 -24.30 -5.94
C LYS A 672 32.09 -23.12 -5.83
N VAL A 673 32.45 -22.49 -6.95
CA VAL A 673 33.33 -21.32 -6.97
C VAL A 673 32.70 -20.12 -6.25
N ASN A 674 31.43 -19.80 -6.52
CA ASN A 674 30.74 -18.71 -5.84
C ASN A 674 30.63 -18.95 -4.33
N LYS A 675 30.39 -20.20 -3.91
CA LYS A 675 30.35 -20.56 -2.47
C LYS A 675 31.70 -20.33 -1.79
N ALA A 676 32.80 -20.72 -2.42
CA ALA A 676 34.16 -20.51 -1.90
C ALA A 676 34.47 -19.00 -1.76
N LEU A 677 34.22 -18.21 -2.81
CA LEU A 677 34.52 -16.77 -2.83
C LEU A 677 33.65 -15.97 -1.85
N ASN A 678 32.36 -16.30 -1.71
CA ASN A 678 31.50 -15.67 -0.72
C ASN A 678 31.92 -16.03 0.72
N SER A 679 32.28 -17.30 0.97
CA SER A 679 32.79 -17.70 2.29
C SER A 679 34.08 -16.97 2.65
N ALA A 680 34.95 -16.71 1.68
CA ALA A 680 36.19 -15.97 1.89
C ALA A 680 35.90 -14.53 2.33
N ARG A 681 35.01 -13.84 1.61
CA ARG A 681 34.56 -12.47 1.98
C ARG A 681 34.01 -12.43 3.42
N ASP A 682 33.11 -13.35 3.75
CA ASP A 682 32.44 -13.33 5.06
C ASP A 682 33.41 -13.66 6.22
N LYS A 683 34.36 -14.57 6.01
CA LYS A 683 35.44 -14.86 6.98
C LYS A 683 36.35 -13.64 7.17
N SER A 684 36.81 -13.03 6.06
CA SER A 684 37.66 -11.84 6.09
C SER A 684 36.96 -10.65 6.76
N GLY A 685 35.67 -10.43 6.47
CA GLY A 685 34.85 -9.40 7.11
C GLY A 685 34.68 -9.60 8.62
N ARG A 686 34.43 -10.84 9.07
CA ARG A 686 34.30 -11.15 10.51
C ARG A 686 35.63 -10.99 11.25
N SER A 687 36.74 -11.34 10.60
CA SER A 687 38.08 -11.10 11.16
C SER A 687 38.32 -9.60 11.36
N ALA A 688 38.00 -8.77 10.35
CA ALA A 688 38.10 -7.32 10.44
C ALA A 688 37.19 -6.72 11.53
N GLU A 689 35.94 -7.16 11.64
CA GLU A 689 35.03 -6.64 12.66
C GLU A 689 35.48 -6.97 14.09
N LYS A 690 36.05 -8.17 14.30
CA LYS A 690 36.55 -8.60 15.60
C LYS A 690 37.79 -7.84 16.04
N SER A 691 38.67 -7.47 15.10
CA SER A 691 39.88 -6.72 15.43
C SER A 691 39.60 -5.24 15.72
N LEU A 692 38.55 -4.67 15.12
CA LEU A 692 38.14 -3.30 15.42
C LEU A 692 37.74 -3.15 16.89
N LYS A 693 38.39 -2.20 17.58
CA LYS A 693 38.08 -1.84 18.97
C LYS A 693 36.63 -1.41 19.13
N GLY A 694 36.07 -1.60 20.34
CA GLY A 694 34.71 -1.11 20.67
C GLY A 694 34.54 0.41 20.51
N ASP A 695 35.65 1.15 20.59
CA ASP A 695 35.70 2.61 20.46
C ASP A 695 35.73 3.10 19.01
N ASN A 696 35.92 2.20 18.03
CA ASN A 696 35.99 2.56 16.62
C ASN A 696 34.68 3.20 16.15
N ASN A 697 34.74 4.38 15.52
CA ASN A 697 33.52 5.17 15.26
C ASN A 697 32.57 4.47 14.28
N VAL A 698 33.12 3.82 13.23
CA VAL A 698 32.33 3.01 12.29
C VAL A 698 31.61 1.87 13.01
N LYS A 699 32.31 1.18 13.92
CA LYS A 699 31.74 0.07 14.69
C LYS A 699 30.64 0.58 15.63
N GLN A 700 30.85 1.72 16.28
CA GLN A 700 29.84 2.34 17.14
C GLN A 700 28.54 2.67 16.39
N MET A 701 28.63 3.19 15.15
CA MET A 701 27.45 3.46 14.31
C MET A 701 26.70 2.19 13.93
N VAL A 702 27.43 1.14 13.52
CA VAL A 702 26.83 -0.14 13.12
C VAL A 702 26.16 -0.84 14.31
N VAL A 703 26.82 -0.85 15.47
CA VAL A 703 26.28 -1.45 16.70
C VAL A 703 25.08 -0.64 17.24
N ALA A 704 25.11 0.69 17.17
CA ALA A 704 23.94 1.53 17.49
C ALA A 704 22.78 1.28 16.51
N GLY A 705 23.10 0.90 15.27
CA GLY A 705 22.15 0.75 14.18
C GLY A 705 21.75 2.08 13.52
N SER A 706 22.54 3.14 13.72
CA SER A 706 22.27 4.47 13.16
C SER A 706 22.46 4.49 11.64
N LYS A 707 23.63 4.07 11.17
CA LYS A 707 23.98 3.88 9.76
C LYS A 707 25.05 2.81 9.59
N GLY A 708 25.03 2.16 8.43
CA GLY A 708 25.96 1.10 8.07
C GLY A 708 25.53 -0.29 8.55
N SER A 709 26.19 -1.30 8.01
CA SER A 709 26.00 -2.71 8.33
C SER A 709 27.35 -3.42 8.38
N PHE A 710 27.35 -4.67 8.83
CA PHE A 710 28.52 -5.55 8.78
C PHE A 710 29.18 -5.61 7.38
N ILE A 711 28.37 -5.61 6.33
CA ILE A 711 28.87 -5.66 4.93
C ILE A 711 29.70 -4.42 4.62
N ASN A 712 29.29 -3.24 5.09
CA ASN A 712 30.01 -2.00 4.81
C ASN A 712 31.41 -2.01 5.45
N ILE A 713 31.52 -2.50 6.69
CA ILE A 713 32.81 -2.68 7.37
C ILE A 713 33.70 -3.64 6.58
N SER A 714 33.14 -4.78 6.17
CA SER A 714 33.86 -5.78 5.37
C SER A 714 34.41 -5.20 4.07
N GLN A 715 33.62 -4.42 3.33
CA GLN A 715 34.02 -3.88 2.03
C GLN A 715 35.01 -2.72 2.14
N MET A 716 34.91 -1.90 3.18
CA MET A 716 35.82 -0.78 3.41
C MET A 716 37.19 -1.25 3.89
N SER A 717 37.23 -2.23 4.81
CA SER A 717 38.46 -2.62 5.52
C SER A 717 39.08 -3.92 5.02
N ALA A 718 38.30 -4.90 4.55
CA ALA A 718 38.80 -6.24 4.19
C ALA A 718 38.87 -6.47 2.67
N CYS A 719 37.74 -6.80 2.04
CA CYS A 719 37.63 -6.97 0.59
C CYS A 719 36.21 -6.67 0.10
N VAL A 720 36.08 -6.15 -1.12
CA VAL A 720 34.76 -5.85 -1.71
C VAL A 720 34.01 -7.14 -2.10
N GLY A 721 34.73 -8.13 -2.64
CA GLY A 721 34.21 -9.46 -2.99
C GLY A 721 33.75 -9.62 -4.44
N GLN A 722 33.10 -10.77 -4.71
CA GLN A 722 32.65 -11.16 -6.06
C GLN A 722 31.55 -10.24 -6.60
N GLN A 723 31.77 -9.68 -7.79
CA GLN A 723 30.76 -8.92 -8.54
C GLN A 723 29.89 -9.85 -9.38
N ILE A 724 28.58 -9.59 -9.37
CA ILE A 724 27.58 -10.40 -10.06
C ILE A 724 26.81 -9.53 -11.04
N VAL A 725 26.57 -10.08 -12.23
CA VAL A 725 25.73 -9.51 -13.29
C VAL A 725 24.69 -10.55 -13.71
N GLU A 726 23.41 -10.20 -13.67
CA GLU A 726 22.29 -11.10 -14.02
C GLU A 726 22.31 -12.45 -13.23
N GLY A 727 22.75 -12.40 -11.97
CA GLY A 727 22.82 -13.59 -11.11
C GLY A 727 24.00 -14.54 -11.40
N LYS A 728 24.91 -14.17 -12.31
CA LYS A 728 26.14 -14.92 -12.62
C LYS A 728 27.37 -14.06 -12.39
N ARG A 729 28.56 -14.68 -12.29
CA ARG A 729 29.83 -13.94 -12.37
C ARG A 729 29.93 -13.23 -13.73
N VAL A 730 30.79 -12.22 -13.82
CA VAL A 730 30.91 -11.36 -15.02
C VAL A 730 31.02 -12.22 -16.29
N PRO A 731 30.06 -12.10 -17.24
CA PRO A 731 30.02 -12.95 -18.42
C PRO A 731 31.16 -12.62 -19.39
N PHE A 732 31.45 -13.55 -20.31
CA PHE A 732 32.42 -13.31 -21.38
C PHE A 732 31.81 -12.41 -22.45
N GLY A 733 32.07 -11.10 -22.36
CA GLY A 733 31.64 -10.12 -23.35
C GLY A 733 32.46 -10.17 -24.65
N PHE A 734 33.74 -10.56 -24.56
CA PHE A 734 34.59 -10.82 -25.71
C PHE A 734 34.67 -12.33 -25.98
N LYS A 735 35.19 -12.70 -27.16
CA LYS A 735 35.34 -14.11 -27.58
C LYS A 735 36.12 -14.92 -26.53
N PHE A 736 35.39 -15.70 -25.72
CA PHE A 736 35.87 -16.54 -24.63
C PHE A 736 36.67 -15.80 -23.53
N ARG A 737 36.41 -14.51 -23.29
CA ARG A 737 37.07 -13.74 -22.21
C ARG A 737 36.25 -12.54 -21.77
N THR A 738 36.51 -12.04 -20.56
CA THR A 738 35.79 -10.88 -19.98
C THR A 738 36.36 -9.54 -20.47
N LEU A 739 37.68 -9.38 -20.46
CA LEU A 739 38.41 -8.19 -20.93
C LEU A 739 39.55 -8.60 -21.89
N PRO A 740 40.02 -7.68 -22.75
CA PRO A 740 41.15 -7.96 -23.66
C PRO A 740 42.48 -8.25 -22.92
N HIS A 741 42.57 -7.85 -21.65
CA HIS A 741 43.72 -8.07 -20.76
C HIS A 741 43.86 -9.53 -20.29
N PHE A 742 42.78 -10.32 -20.33
CA PHE A 742 42.78 -11.72 -19.93
C PHE A 742 42.96 -12.64 -21.14
N THR A 743 43.50 -13.82 -20.86
CA THR A 743 43.58 -14.92 -21.82
C THR A 743 42.18 -15.50 -22.09
N LYS A 744 42.08 -16.33 -23.12
CA LYS A 744 40.81 -17.01 -23.43
C LYS A 744 40.57 -18.14 -22.43
N ASP A 745 39.31 -18.39 -22.13
CA ASP A 745 38.81 -19.44 -21.25
C ASP A 745 39.38 -19.35 -19.81
N ASP A 746 39.64 -18.12 -19.36
CA ASP A 746 40.07 -17.85 -18.00
C ASP A 746 38.86 -17.79 -17.04
N TYR A 747 38.75 -18.80 -16.18
CA TYR A 747 37.69 -18.94 -15.15
C TYR A 747 38.17 -18.56 -13.74
N SER A 748 39.38 -17.99 -13.63
CA SER A 748 39.94 -17.52 -12.36
C SER A 748 39.05 -16.46 -11.69
N PRO A 749 39.18 -16.26 -10.37
CA PRO A 749 38.44 -15.22 -9.66
C PRO A 749 38.65 -13.82 -10.26
N GLU A 750 39.90 -13.46 -10.59
CA GLU A 750 40.29 -12.15 -11.10
C GLU A 750 39.67 -11.85 -12.46
N ALA A 751 39.74 -12.82 -13.40
CA ALA A 751 39.16 -12.68 -14.72
C ALA A 751 37.64 -12.58 -14.70
N ARG A 752 36.98 -13.14 -13.67
CA ARG A 752 35.52 -13.24 -13.56
C ARG A 752 34.92 -12.27 -12.53
N GLY A 753 35.64 -11.22 -12.16
CA GLY A 753 35.10 -10.09 -11.39
C GLY A 753 35.13 -10.26 -9.87
N PHE A 754 36.02 -11.08 -9.32
CA PHE A 754 36.33 -11.06 -7.90
C PHE A 754 37.21 -9.86 -7.56
N VAL A 755 36.75 -9.01 -6.64
CA VAL A 755 37.51 -7.88 -6.12
C VAL A 755 38.16 -8.28 -4.81
N GLU A 756 39.48 -8.46 -4.83
CA GLU A 756 40.25 -8.82 -3.64
C GLU A 756 40.55 -7.60 -2.76
N ASN A 757 40.64 -6.42 -3.36
CA ASN A 757 40.97 -5.19 -2.66
C ASN A 757 39.76 -4.62 -1.91
N SER A 758 40.05 -3.84 -0.87
CA SER A 758 39.07 -3.02 -0.17
C SER A 758 39.02 -1.61 -0.75
N TYR A 759 37.98 -0.84 -0.41
CA TYR A 759 37.92 0.58 -0.80
C TYR A 759 39.09 1.39 -0.23
N LEU A 760 39.65 0.99 0.91
CA LEU A 760 40.83 1.63 1.51
C LEU A 760 42.11 1.39 0.69
N ARG A 761 42.34 0.15 0.21
CA ARG A 761 43.50 -0.17 -0.65
C ARG A 761 43.38 0.45 -2.04
N GLY A 762 42.16 0.61 -2.53
CA GLY A 762 41.86 1.03 -3.89
C GLY A 762 41.73 -0.16 -4.84
N LEU A 763 40.90 0.01 -5.87
CA LEU A 763 40.63 -1.03 -6.87
C LEU A 763 41.64 -0.94 -8.03
N THR A 764 42.04 -2.10 -8.55
CA THR A 764 42.76 -2.16 -9.83
C THR A 764 41.84 -1.75 -11.00
N PRO A 765 42.38 -1.37 -12.17
CA PRO A 765 41.55 -0.98 -13.32
C PRO A 765 40.55 -2.05 -13.77
N GLN A 766 40.93 -3.34 -13.71
CA GLN A 766 40.07 -4.47 -14.05
C GLN A 766 38.93 -4.61 -13.04
N GLU A 767 39.27 -4.61 -11.74
CA GLU A 767 38.29 -4.67 -10.65
C GLU A 767 37.32 -3.48 -10.68
N PHE A 768 37.82 -2.28 -10.93
CA PHE A 768 37.01 -1.07 -11.05
C PHE A 768 35.99 -1.20 -12.18
N PHE A 769 36.39 -1.70 -13.35
CA PHE A 769 35.48 -1.88 -14.47
C PHE A 769 34.39 -2.93 -14.15
N PHE A 770 34.76 -4.07 -13.55
CA PHE A 770 33.79 -5.08 -13.14
C PHE A 770 32.84 -4.59 -12.06
N HIS A 771 33.33 -3.80 -11.11
CA HIS A 771 32.50 -3.17 -10.09
C HIS A 771 31.54 -2.14 -10.69
N ALA A 772 32.01 -1.34 -11.66
CA ALA A 772 31.17 -0.39 -12.39
C ALA A 772 30.09 -1.09 -13.22
N MET A 773 30.38 -2.25 -13.83
CA MET A 773 29.39 -3.07 -14.54
C MET A 773 28.26 -3.54 -13.60
N ALA A 774 28.62 -4.12 -12.45
CA ALA A 774 27.62 -4.56 -11.46
C ALA A 774 26.84 -3.38 -10.85
N GLY A 775 27.51 -2.28 -10.54
CA GLY A 775 26.86 -1.05 -10.08
C GLY A 775 25.87 -0.47 -11.10
N ARG A 776 26.18 -0.58 -12.40
CA ARG A 776 25.30 -0.12 -13.48
C ARG A 776 24.02 -0.95 -13.57
N GLU A 777 24.07 -2.26 -13.35
CA GLU A 777 22.88 -3.10 -13.27
C GLU A 777 21.95 -2.61 -12.14
N GLY A 778 22.48 -2.37 -10.95
CA GLY A 778 21.71 -1.84 -9.82
C GLY A 778 21.02 -0.50 -10.11
N LEU A 779 21.70 0.40 -10.82
CA LEU A 779 21.13 1.68 -11.27
C LEU A 779 19.98 1.50 -12.28
N ILE A 780 20.17 0.61 -13.26
CA ILE A 780 19.14 0.31 -14.27
C ILE A 780 17.92 -0.34 -13.62
N ASP A 781 18.14 -1.32 -12.74
CA ASP A 781 17.09 -2.01 -12.01
C ASP A 781 16.26 -1.04 -11.18
N THR A 782 16.91 -0.10 -10.49
CA THR A 782 16.23 0.93 -9.71
C THR A 782 15.34 1.79 -10.61
N ALA A 783 15.86 2.25 -11.76
CA ALA A 783 15.10 3.09 -12.69
C ALA A 783 13.89 2.36 -13.32
N VAL A 784 14.09 1.12 -13.78
CA VAL A 784 13.02 0.34 -14.45
C VAL A 784 11.96 -0.11 -13.45
N LYS A 785 12.37 -0.67 -12.31
CA LYS A 785 11.45 -1.25 -11.32
C LYS A 785 10.64 -0.19 -10.58
N THR A 786 11.14 1.05 -10.46
CA THR A 786 10.35 2.17 -9.89
C THR A 786 9.10 2.47 -10.71
N ALA A 787 9.21 2.44 -12.05
CA ALA A 787 8.06 2.66 -12.93
C ALA A 787 7.04 1.51 -12.84
N GLU A 788 7.51 0.27 -12.76
CA GLU A 788 6.65 -0.91 -12.64
C GLU A 788 5.92 -0.98 -11.30
N THR A 789 6.62 -0.75 -10.18
CA THR A 789 6.02 -0.78 -8.84
C THR A 789 4.97 0.32 -8.66
N GLY A 790 5.24 1.53 -9.13
CA GLY A 790 4.23 2.61 -9.12
C GLY A 790 2.99 2.28 -9.95
N TYR A 791 3.13 1.53 -11.04
CA TYR A 791 2.00 1.03 -11.82
C TYR A 791 1.22 -0.07 -11.08
N ILE A 792 1.92 -1.03 -10.47
CA ILE A 792 1.32 -2.09 -9.65
C ILE A 792 0.53 -1.48 -8.50
N GLN A 793 1.12 -0.54 -7.77
CA GLN A 793 0.47 0.12 -6.66
C GLN A 793 -0.81 0.84 -7.08
N ARG A 794 -0.78 1.59 -8.20
CA ARG A 794 -1.98 2.22 -8.72
C ARG A 794 -3.07 1.20 -9.08
N ARG A 795 -2.71 0.04 -9.62
CA ARG A 795 -3.67 -1.02 -9.95
C ARG A 795 -4.29 -1.62 -8.69
N LEU A 796 -3.49 -1.87 -7.66
CA LEU A 796 -3.99 -2.37 -6.37
C LEU A 796 -4.98 -1.37 -5.76
N VAL A 797 -4.61 -0.09 -5.68
CA VAL A 797 -5.50 0.95 -5.13
C VAL A 797 -6.78 1.03 -5.96
N LYS A 798 -6.70 1.04 -7.30
CA LYS A 798 -7.89 1.12 -8.15
C LYS A 798 -8.81 -0.10 -8.08
N ALA A 799 -8.29 -1.26 -7.71
CA ALA A 799 -9.08 -2.48 -7.54
C ALA A 799 -9.76 -2.57 -6.17
N LEU A 800 -9.23 -1.85 -5.17
CA LEU A 800 -9.65 -1.96 -3.76
C LEU A 800 -10.14 -0.61 -3.18
N GLU A 801 -10.36 0.41 -4.02
CA GLU A 801 -10.68 1.75 -3.53
C GLU A 801 -12.08 1.89 -2.94
N ASP A 802 -12.99 1.00 -3.31
CA ASP A 802 -14.39 1.00 -2.87
C ASP A 802 -14.67 0.02 -1.74
N VAL A 803 -13.65 -0.70 -1.27
CA VAL A 803 -13.78 -1.69 -0.19
C VAL A 803 -13.62 -1.00 1.17
N MET A 804 -14.66 -1.07 1.99
CA MET A 804 -14.72 -0.44 3.31
C MET A 804 -15.38 -1.33 4.36
N VAL A 805 -15.09 -1.08 5.64
CA VAL A 805 -15.77 -1.70 6.78
C VAL A 805 -17.13 -1.04 6.97
N ALA A 806 -18.21 -1.81 6.91
CA ALA A 806 -19.56 -1.35 7.17
C ALA A 806 -19.90 -1.39 8.67
N TYR A 807 -21.00 -0.74 9.07
CA TYR A 807 -21.43 -0.64 10.47
C TYR A 807 -21.82 -1.97 11.12
N ASP A 808 -22.08 -3.01 10.32
CA ASP A 808 -22.34 -4.36 10.77
C ASP A 808 -21.05 -5.19 10.98
N GLY A 809 -19.86 -4.58 10.82
CA GLY A 809 -18.56 -5.25 10.93
C GLY A 809 -18.13 -6.02 9.67
N THR A 810 -18.99 -6.09 8.65
CA THR A 810 -18.68 -6.71 7.37
C THR A 810 -17.83 -5.80 6.49
N VAL A 811 -17.04 -6.38 5.59
CA VAL A 811 -16.29 -5.64 4.59
C VAL A 811 -17.02 -5.75 3.26
N ARG A 812 -17.41 -4.61 2.68
CA ARG A 812 -18.22 -4.56 1.46
C ARG A 812 -17.59 -3.67 0.39
N ASN A 813 -17.90 -3.97 -0.87
CA ASN A 813 -17.58 -3.12 -2.00
C ASN A 813 -18.68 -2.05 -2.23
N SER A 814 -18.51 -1.19 -3.24
CA SER A 814 -19.49 -0.15 -3.59
C SER A 814 -20.87 -0.67 -4.03
N LEU A 815 -20.96 -1.92 -4.49
CA LEU A 815 -22.22 -2.58 -4.88
C LEU A 815 -22.96 -3.21 -3.68
N GLY A 816 -22.31 -3.27 -2.52
CA GLY A 816 -22.81 -3.93 -1.32
C GLY A 816 -22.53 -5.44 -1.27
N ASP A 817 -21.71 -5.97 -2.18
CA ASP A 817 -21.24 -7.35 -2.11
C ASP A 817 -20.28 -7.51 -0.92
N VAL A 818 -20.47 -8.57 -0.14
CA VAL A 818 -19.63 -8.89 1.02
C VAL A 818 -18.33 -9.55 0.53
N VAL A 819 -17.20 -8.93 0.88
CA VAL A 819 -15.85 -9.47 0.63
C VAL A 819 -15.37 -10.30 1.82
N GLN A 820 -15.59 -9.81 3.04
CA GLN A 820 -15.32 -10.52 4.29
C GLN A 820 -16.51 -10.33 5.25
N PHE A 821 -16.88 -11.37 5.99
CA PHE A 821 -17.95 -11.28 6.99
C PHE A 821 -17.53 -10.50 8.23
N VAL A 822 -16.26 -10.60 8.60
CA VAL A 822 -15.63 -9.84 9.68
C VAL A 822 -14.31 -9.30 9.14
N TYR A 823 -14.02 -8.02 9.38
CA TYR A 823 -12.76 -7.42 8.95
C TYR A 823 -11.55 -8.20 9.50
N GLY A 824 -10.63 -8.61 8.62
CA GLY A 824 -9.43 -9.33 9.07
C GLY A 824 -9.69 -10.70 9.70
N GLU A 825 -10.91 -11.25 9.57
CA GLU A 825 -11.38 -12.49 10.22
C GLU A 825 -11.43 -12.43 11.77
N ASP A 826 -10.94 -11.35 12.40
CA ASP A 826 -10.90 -11.12 13.85
C ASP A 826 -11.65 -9.84 14.31
N GLY A 827 -11.94 -8.91 13.39
CA GLY A 827 -12.61 -7.65 13.63
C GLY A 827 -11.72 -6.56 14.24
N MET A 828 -10.40 -6.74 14.22
CA MET A 828 -9.44 -5.87 14.91
C MET A 828 -8.70 -4.92 13.96
N ASP A 829 -8.38 -3.72 14.42
CA ASP A 829 -7.50 -2.79 13.71
C ASP A 829 -6.05 -3.25 13.83
N GLY A 830 -5.38 -3.44 12.69
CA GLY A 830 -3.98 -3.84 12.60
C GLY A 830 -3.02 -2.92 13.36
N ALA A 831 -3.36 -1.66 13.61
CA ALA A 831 -2.52 -0.79 14.43
C ALA A 831 -2.40 -1.33 15.87
N PHE A 832 -3.49 -1.84 16.46
CA PHE A 832 -3.63 -2.19 17.89
C PHE A 832 -3.09 -3.56 18.28
N ILE A 833 -2.60 -4.33 17.30
CA ILE A 833 -2.15 -5.70 17.49
C ILE A 833 -0.66 -5.74 17.84
N GLU A 834 -0.26 -6.61 18.76
CA GLU A 834 1.13 -6.83 19.18
C GLU A 834 1.52 -8.31 19.03
N GLU A 835 2.81 -8.58 18.81
CA GLU A 835 3.32 -9.96 18.78
C GLU A 835 3.41 -10.51 20.19
N GLN A 836 2.77 -11.65 20.43
CA GLN A 836 2.67 -12.32 21.71
C GLN A 836 2.95 -13.82 21.56
N VAL A 837 3.42 -14.45 22.63
CA VAL A 837 3.78 -15.87 22.60
C VAL A 837 2.68 -16.69 23.28
N VAL A 838 2.15 -17.68 22.57
CA VAL A 838 1.17 -18.64 23.08
C VAL A 838 1.91 -19.81 23.74
N ASP A 839 2.11 -19.71 25.05
CA ASP A 839 2.90 -20.66 25.85
C ASP A 839 2.49 -22.14 25.71
N PRO A 840 1.19 -22.53 25.68
CA PRO A 840 0.78 -23.94 25.60
C PRO A 840 1.35 -24.74 24.42
N ILE A 841 1.67 -24.07 23.31
CA ILE A 841 2.14 -24.72 22.06
C ILE A 841 3.54 -25.32 22.26
N ARG A 842 4.48 -24.59 22.89
CA ARG A 842 5.90 -25.00 23.01
C ARG A 842 6.17 -25.98 24.16
N LEU A 843 5.29 -26.03 25.16
CA LEU A 843 5.55 -26.81 26.37
C LEU A 843 5.51 -28.31 26.11
N SER A 844 6.41 -29.07 26.76
CA SER A 844 6.29 -30.54 26.84
C SER A 844 5.07 -30.91 27.71
N ASN A 845 4.54 -32.13 27.57
CA ASN A 845 3.38 -32.56 28.36
C ASN A 845 3.63 -32.44 29.87
N ALA A 846 4.80 -32.90 30.34
CA ALA A 846 5.17 -32.79 31.75
C ALA A 846 5.28 -31.32 32.22
N ARG A 847 5.84 -30.41 31.41
CA ARG A 847 5.91 -28.99 31.77
C ARG A 847 4.54 -28.30 31.71
N PHE A 848 3.66 -28.75 30.82
CA PHE A 848 2.29 -28.26 30.73
C PHE A 848 1.49 -28.66 31.97
N GLU A 849 1.50 -29.94 32.35
CA GLU A 849 0.88 -30.42 33.59
C GLU A 849 1.44 -29.68 34.81
N SER A 850 2.76 -29.55 34.93
CA SER A 850 3.38 -28.81 36.05
C SER A 850 2.92 -27.35 36.15
N ARG A 851 2.65 -26.69 35.03
CA ARG A 851 2.37 -25.25 34.98
C ARG A 851 0.88 -24.91 35.12
N TYR A 852 -0.02 -25.82 34.74
CA TYR A 852 -1.45 -25.54 34.67
C TYR A 852 -2.29 -26.44 35.58
N ARG A 853 -1.88 -27.68 35.86
CA ARG A 853 -2.68 -28.60 36.67
C ARG A 853 -2.60 -28.25 38.15
N VAL A 854 -3.76 -28.21 38.79
CA VAL A 854 -3.95 -28.06 40.24
C VAL A 854 -4.88 -29.17 40.71
N ASP A 855 -4.50 -29.84 41.79
CA ASP A 855 -5.36 -30.78 42.49
C ASP A 855 -5.26 -30.49 43.98
N VAL A 856 -6.35 -29.98 44.57
CA VAL A 856 -6.40 -29.59 45.99
C VAL A 856 -6.57 -30.81 46.90
N MET A 857 -6.87 -31.98 46.34
CA MET A 857 -7.00 -33.25 47.06
C MET A 857 -5.68 -34.03 47.08
N ASP A 858 -4.80 -33.82 46.11
CA ASP A 858 -3.47 -34.45 46.03
C ASP A 858 -2.36 -33.50 46.50
N PRO A 859 -1.64 -33.81 47.59
CA PRO A 859 -0.52 -33.00 48.09
C PRO A 859 0.61 -32.76 47.09
N GLN A 860 0.72 -33.57 46.03
CA GLN A 860 1.72 -33.41 44.98
C GLN A 860 1.40 -32.26 44.02
N TRP A 861 0.12 -32.00 43.79
CA TRP A 861 -0.39 -31.07 42.77
C TRP A 861 -1.14 -29.88 43.36
N ASP A 862 -1.18 -29.78 44.69
CA ASP A 862 -1.65 -28.63 45.43
C ASP A 862 -0.76 -27.38 45.20
N PHE A 863 -1.27 -26.21 45.59
CA PHE A 863 -0.55 -24.94 45.49
C PHE A 863 0.73 -24.97 46.31
N LYS A 864 1.77 -24.26 45.83
CA LYS A 864 3.00 -24.06 46.62
C LYS A 864 2.68 -23.46 47.99
N ARG A 865 3.36 -23.97 49.03
CA ARG A 865 3.23 -23.48 50.40
C ARG A 865 3.49 -21.97 50.47
N GLY A 866 2.50 -21.21 50.96
CA GLY A 866 2.58 -19.75 51.08
C GLY A 866 2.15 -18.98 49.82
N ALA A 867 1.69 -19.65 48.76
CA ALA A 867 1.13 -18.98 47.57
C ALA A 867 -0.31 -18.51 47.78
N LEU A 868 -1.12 -19.29 48.51
CA LEU A 868 -2.51 -18.96 48.85
C LEU A 868 -2.65 -18.73 50.36
N GLN A 869 -3.50 -17.76 50.74
CA GLN A 869 -3.74 -17.46 52.15
C GLN A 869 -4.52 -18.61 52.83
N VAL A 870 -4.09 -18.97 54.03
CA VAL A 870 -4.63 -20.09 54.79
C VAL A 870 -6.08 -19.79 55.23
N GLY A 871 -7.00 -20.71 54.96
CA GLY A 871 -8.41 -20.60 55.34
C GLY A 871 -9.32 -19.97 54.28
N LEU A 872 -8.85 -19.76 53.05
CA LEU A 872 -9.69 -19.29 51.93
C LEU A 872 -10.56 -20.40 51.31
N ILE A 873 -10.09 -21.64 51.32
CA ILE A 873 -10.84 -22.79 50.82
C ILE A 873 -11.48 -23.48 52.02
N ASP A 874 -12.80 -23.49 52.07
CA ASP A 874 -13.54 -24.19 53.10
C ASP A 874 -13.33 -25.71 52.94
N PRO A 875 -12.98 -26.45 54.03
CA PRO A 875 -12.78 -27.90 53.97
C PRO A 875 -13.98 -28.67 53.42
N ASP A 876 -15.18 -28.15 53.64
CA ASP A 876 -16.45 -28.75 53.21
C ASP A 876 -16.76 -28.49 51.72
N ALA A 877 -16.11 -27.49 51.10
CA ALA A 877 -16.30 -27.11 49.69
C ALA A 877 -15.18 -27.62 48.76
N LEU A 878 -14.18 -28.34 49.29
CA LEU A 878 -13.02 -28.81 48.52
C LEU A 878 -13.41 -29.63 47.28
N GLN A 879 -14.45 -30.45 47.39
CA GLN A 879 -14.91 -31.29 46.29
C GLN A 879 -15.52 -30.46 45.14
N ASP A 880 -16.26 -29.40 45.46
CA ASP A 880 -16.87 -28.52 44.47
C ASP A 880 -15.82 -27.64 43.78
N VAL A 881 -14.83 -27.15 44.55
CA VAL A 881 -13.69 -26.40 44.00
C VAL A 881 -12.86 -27.28 43.07
N GLN A 882 -12.59 -28.55 43.43
CA GLN A 882 -11.83 -29.46 42.57
C GLN A 882 -12.56 -29.74 41.25
N GLN A 883 -13.89 -29.93 41.27
CA GLN A 883 -14.67 -30.13 40.04
C GLN A 883 -14.52 -28.95 39.07
N MET A 884 -14.52 -27.71 39.56
CA MET A 884 -14.33 -26.52 38.73
C MET A 884 -12.91 -26.42 38.16
N LEU A 885 -11.89 -26.81 38.93
CA LEU A 885 -10.50 -26.87 38.47
C LEU A 885 -10.26 -27.97 37.42
N ASP A 886 -10.95 -29.11 37.55
CA ASP A 886 -10.90 -30.18 36.56
C ASP A 886 -11.52 -29.73 35.23
N LEU A 887 -12.63 -28.97 35.27
CA LEU A 887 -13.24 -28.38 34.08
C LEU A 887 -12.31 -27.39 33.38
N GLU A 888 -11.61 -26.52 34.13
CA GLU A 888 -10.59 -25.63 33.58
C GLU A 888 -9.47 -26.43 32.89
N TRP A 889 -8.98 -27.47 33.55
CA TRP A 889 -7.91 -28.32 33.04
C TRP A 889 -8.31 -29.03 31.74
N ASP A 890 -9.51 -29.62 31.69
CA ASP A 890 -10.02 -30.27 30.49
C ASP A 890 -10.19 -29.28 29.34
N GLN A 891 -10.65 -28.06 29.61
CA GLN A 891 -10.73 -26.99 28.61
C GLN A 891 -9.34 -26.58 28.08
N LEU A 892 -8.36 -26.38 28.96
CA LEU A 892 -6.99 -26.03 28.56
C LEU A 892 -6.33 -27.14 27.73
N LYS A 893 -6.64 -28.40 28.04
CA LYS A 893 -6.17 -29.56 27.27
C LYS A 893 -6.80 -29.59 25.88
N ALA A 894 -8.12 -29.37 25.79
CA ALA A 894 -8.83 -29.28 24.51
C ALA A 894 -8.31 -28.12 23.65
N ASP A 895 -8.09 -26.95 24.26
CA ASP A 895 -7.53 -25.76 23.60
C ASP A 895 -6.10 -26.04 23.07
N ARG A 896 -5.28 -26.74 23.85
CA ARG A 896 -3.91 -27.12 23.44
C ARG A 896 -3.90 -28.10 22.28
N ASP A 897 -4.80 -29.08 22.29
CA ASP A 897 -4.95 -30.04 21.21
C ASP A 897 -5.40 -29.32 19.94
N LEU A 898 -6.42 -28.46 20.03
CA LEU A 898 -6.90 -27.63 18.91
C LEU A 898 -5.79 -26.75 18.32
N LEU A 899 -4.99 -26.10 19.17
CA LEU A 899 -3.85 -25.27 18.73
C LEU A 899 -2.81 -26.09 17.95
N ARG A 900 -2.53 -27.33 18.35
CA ARG A 900 -1.50 -28.17 17.71
C ARG A 900 -1.99 -28.92 16.48
N THR A 901 -3.25 -29.33 16.45
CA THR A 901 -3.79 -30.15 15.37
C THR A 901 -4.39 -29.32 14.24
N PHE A 902 -5.10 -28.23 14.58
CA PHE A 902 -5.88 -27.46 13.61
C PHE A 902 -5.25 -26.10 13.30
N ILE A 903 -4.93 -25.30 14.33
CA ILE A 903 -4.54 -23.88 14.13
C ILE A 903 -3.06 -23.74 13.71
N PHE A 904 -2.13 -24.32 14.48
CA PHE A 904 -0.69 -24.21 14.27
C PHE A 904 0.00 -25.58 14.15
N PRO A 905 -0.22 -26.31 13.04
CA PRO A 905 0.39 -27.62 12.83
C PRO A 905 1.93 -27.57 12.77
N ASN A 906 2.51 -26.40 12.45
CA ASN A 906 3.96 -26.20 12.40
C ASN A 906 4.60 -25.98 13.78
N GLY A 907 3.82 -25.73 14.83
CA GLY A 907 4.31 -25.45 16.19
C GLY A 907 4.82 -24.02 16.41
N ASP A 908 4.47 -23.08 15.52
CA ASP A 908 4.79 -21.66 15.70
C ASP A 908 3.95 -21.08 16.84
N ALA A 909 4.62 -20.51 17.85
CA ALA A 909 3.97 -19.97 19.04
C ALA A 909 3.92 -18.44 19.09
N SER A 910 4.57 -17.76 18.15
CA SER A 910 4.51 -16.30 18.06
C SER A 910 3.30 -15.91 17.21
N VAL A 911 2.38 -15.16 17.80
CA VAL A 911 1.09 -14.81 17.18
C VAL A 911 0.82 -13.33 17.43
N SER A 912 0.27 -12.67 16.43
CA SER A 912 -0.15 -11.27 16.53
C SER A 912 -1.55 -11.21 17.15
N LEU A 913 -1.67 -10.68 18.37
CA LEU A 913 -2.94 -10.60 19.11
C LEU A 913 -3.16 -9.18 19.66
N PRO A 914 -4.42 -8.74 19.81
CA PRO A 914 -4.73 -7.50 20.51
C PRO A 914 -4.37 -7.63 21.99
N VAL A 915 -4.18 -6.49 22.67
CA VAL A 915 -3.94 -6.38 24.12
C VAL A 915 -2.74 -7.21 24.63
N ASN A 916 -1.64 -6.53 24.96
CA ASN A 916 -0.49 -7.20 25.58
C ASN A 916 -0.80 -7.58 27.04
N ILE A 917 -1.13 -8.87 27.27
CA ILE A 917 -1.53 -9.36 28.59
C ILE A 917 -0.34 -9.33 29.56
N ARG A 918 0.82 -9.80 29.12
CA ARG A 918 2.03 -9.85 29.95
C ARG A 918 2.37 -8.47 30.52
N ARG A 919 2.28 -7.44 29.68
CA ARG A 919 2.54 -6.05 30.10
C ARG A 919 1.46 -5.54 31.06
N THR A 920 0.20 -5.85 30.80
CA THR A 920 -0.90 -5.46 31.69
C THR A 920 -0.74 -6.07 33.09
N ILE A 921 -0.32 -7.32 33.18
CA ILE A 921 0.00 -7.99 34.45
C ILE A 921 1.19 -7.32 35.15
N GLN A 922 2.27 -7.02 34.42
CA GLN A 922 3.44 -6.32 34.98
C GLN A 922 3.08 -4.94 35.54
N ASN A 923 2.24 -4.19 34.82
CA ASN A 923 1.77 -2.90 35.30
C ASN A 923 0.91 -3.04 36.57
N ALA A 924 0.08 -4.07 36.65
CA ALA A 924 -0.69 -4.34 37.87
C ALA A 924 0.24 -4.68 39.05
N GLN A 925 1.25 -5.53 38.84
CA GLN A 925 2.26 -5.85 39.85
C GLN A 925 2.95 -4.59 40.37
N GLN A 926 3.24 -3.64 39.48
CA GLN A 926 3.86 -2.38 39.83
C GLN A 926 2.91 -1.42 40.57
N ILE A 927 1.69 -1.20 40.06
CA ILE A 927 0.71 -0.25 40.61
C ILE A 927 0.29 -0.63 42.04
N PHE A 928 0.04 -1.93 42.26
CA PHE A 928 -0.41 -2.44 43.54
C PHE A 928 0.74 -2.88 44.46
N HIS A 929 1.99 -2.69 44.03
CA HIS A 929 3.20 -3.07 44.77
C HIS A 929 3.15 -4.50 45.30
N ILE A 930 2.91 -5.45 44.39
CA ILE A 930 2.72 -6.86 44.72
C ILE A 930 4.02 -7.44 45.29
N ASP A 931 3.94 -7.95 46.51
CA ASP A 931 5.04 -8.65 47.17
C ASP A 931 4.89 -10.16 46.97
N PHE A 932 5.78 -10.75 46.18
CA PHE A 932 5.83 -12.21 45.92
C PHE A 932 6.03 -13.06 47.18
N ARG A 933 6.38 -12.46 48.32
CA ARG A 933 6.52 -13.17 49.61
C ARG A 933 5.20 -13.30 50.36
N LYS A 934 4.19 -12.50 50.01
CA LYS A 934 2.87 -12.56 50.64
C LYS A 934 1.97 -13.53 49.86
N PRO A 935 1.15 -14.33 50.55
CA PRO A 935 0.15 -15.16 49.88
C PRO A 935 -0.92 -14.28 49.20
N SER A 936 -1.47 -14.78 48.10
CA SER A 936 -2.62 -14.18 47.42
C SER A 936 -3.90 -14.37 48.25
N ASP A 937 -4.79 -13.38 48.19
CA ASP A 937 -6.12 -13.32 48.79
C ASP A 937 -7.24 -13.75 47.83
N LEU A 938 -6.90 -14.19 46.60
CA LEU A 938 -7.86 -14.59 45.57
C LEU A 938 -8.39 -16.01 45.79
N HIS A 939 -9.71 -16.15 45.74
CA HIS A 939 -10.35 -17.46 45.73
C HIS A 939 -10.30 -18.09 44.32
N PRO A 940 -9.88 -19.36 44.15
CA PRO A 940 -9.80 -20.02 42.83
C PRO A 940 -11.09 -19.95 41.99
N VAL A 941 -12.25 -20.17 42.62
CA VAL A 941 -13.55 -20.12 41.93
C VAL A 941 -13.90 -18.71 41.47
N GLU A 942 -13.47 -17.68 42.20
CA GLU A 942 -13.69 -16.29 41.80
C GLU A 942 -12.89 -15.95 40.55
N ILE A 943 -11.65 -16.45 40.42
CA ILE A 943 -10.84 -16.29 39.20
C ILE A 943 -11.59 -16.87 37.99
N LEU A 944 -12.07 -18.12 38.10
CA LEU A 944 -12.79 -18.80 37.02
C LEU A 944 -14.04 -18.03 36.58
N ALA A 945 -14.90 -17.67 37.54
CA ALA A 945 -16.14 -16.93 37.26
C ALA A 945 -15.86 -15.56 36.61
N THR A 946 -14.81 -14.87 37.05
CA THR A 946 -14.44 -13.55 36.52
C THR A 946 -13.87 -13.67 35.09
N VAL A 947 -13.07 -14.70 34.82
CA VAL A 947 -12.54 -14.98 33.47
C VAL A 947 -13.68 -15.33 32.53
N GLU A 948 -14.60 -16.23 32.90
CA GLU A 948 -15.78 -16.56 32.09
C GLU A 948 -16.65 -15.33 31.81
N GLY A 949 -16.88 -14.49 32.83
CA GLY A 949 -17.59 -13.22 32.70
C GLY A 949 -16.87 -12.20 31.81
N LEU A 950 -15.53 -12.23 31.77
CA LEU A 950 -14.77 -11.44 30.79
C LEU A 950 -15.00 -11.96 29.37
N LEU A 951 -14.85 -13.27 29.13
CA LEU A 951 -15.01 -13.88 27.80
C LEU A 951 -16.37 -13.54 27.17
N GLN A 952 -17.45 -13.53 27.96
CA GLN A 952 -18.79 -13.15 27.48
C GLN A 952 -18.93 -11.66 27.11
N ARG A 953 -18.15 -10.77 27.73
CA ARG A 953 -18.17 -9.32 27.46
C ARG A 953 -17.36 -8.92 26.23
N LEU A 954 -16.46 -9.78 25.76
CA LEU A 954 -15.59 -9.52 24.61
C LEU A 954 -16.35 -9.74 23.29
N ILE A 955 -17.17 -8.78 22.90
CA ILE A 955 -18.04 -8.88 21.72
C ILE A 955 -17.43 -8.16 20.51
N VAL A 956 -17.29 -8.88 19.39
CA VAL A 956 -16.89 -8.34 18.06
C VAL A 956 -18.13 -8.23 17.17
N VAL A 957 -18.83 -9.35 16.96
CA VAL A 957 -20.06 -9.45 16.18
C VAL A 957 -21.26 -9.36 17.13
N ARG A 958 -22.13 -8.37 16.90
CA ARG A 958 -23.30 -8.12 17.75
C ARG A 958 -24.53 -8.83 17.18
N GLY A 959 -25.19 -9.65 17.99
CA GLY A 959 -26.51 -10.22 17.71
C GLY A 959 -26.77 -11.54 18.44
N ASP A 960 -28.05 -11.90 18.58
CA ASP A 960 -28.49 -13.06 19.36
C ASP A 960 -28.81 -14.30 18.52
N ASP A 961 -28.76 -14.18 17.20
CA ASP A 961 -29.05 -15.28 16.28
C ASP A 961 -27.99 -16.39 16.37
N ARG A 962 -28.40 -17.63 16.08
CA ARG A 962 -27.51 -18.80 16.12
C ARG A 962 -26.23 -18.61 15.28
N LEU A 963 -26.36 -18.06 14.07
CA LEU A 963 -25.23 -17.81 13.18
C LEU A 963 -24.31 -16.71 13.70
N THR A 964 -24.87 -15.69 14.32
CA THR A 964 -24.12 -14.55 14.87
C THR A 964 -23.30 -14.97 16.08
N ARG A 965 -23.85 -15.85 16.94
CA ARG A 965 -23.13 -16.45 18.06
C ARG A 965 -21.96 -17.31 17.58
N GLU A 966 -22.19 -18.16 16.57
CA GLU A 966 -21.13 -18.97 15.96
C GLU A 966 -20.03 -18.10 15.34
N ALA A 967 -20.40 -17.02 14.63
CA ALA A 967 -19.44 -16.06 14.09
C ALA A 967 -18.64 -15.35 15.18
N GLN A 968 -19.29 -14.98 16.29
CA GLN A 968 -18.64 -14.34 17.43
C GLN A 968 -17.66 -15.27 18.13
N GLU A 969 -18.05 -16.52 18.37
CA GLU A 969 -17.19 -17.56 18.97
C GLU A 969 -15.96 -17.79 18.09
N ASN A 970 -16.14 -17.89 16.77
CA ASN A 970 -15.03 -18.08 15.83
C ASN A 970 -14.09 -16.86 15.78
N ALA A 971 -14.62 -15.64 15.75
CA ALA A 971 -13.82 -14.41 15.69
C ALA A 971 -12.94 -14.21 16.93
N THR A 972 -13.39 -14.70 18.10
CA THR A 972 -12.69 -14.50 19.39
C THR A 972 -11.97 -15.75 19.89
N LEU A 973 -12.12 -16.89 19.23
CA LEU A 973 -11.61 -18.20 19.65
C LEU A 973 -10.14 -18.17 20.08
N LEU A 974 -9.27 -17.64 19.22
CA LEU A 974 -7.83 -17.60 19.46
C LEU A 974 -7.47 -16.70 20.66
N PHE A 975 -8.16 -15.57 20.80
CA PHE A 975 -7.97 -14.66 21.92
C PHE A 975 -8.51 -15.25 23.23
N HIS A 976 -9.64 -15.98 23.19
CA HIS A 976 -10.18 -16.70 24.33
C HIS A 976 -9.21 -17.77 24.85
N ILE A 977 -8.64 -18.58 23.95
CA ILE A 977 -7.61 -19.57 24.31
C ILE A 977 -6.41 -18.87 24.95
N PHE A 978 -5.98 -17.74 24.38
CA PHE A 978 -4.87 -16.97 24.91
C PHE A 978 -5.14 -16.40 26.31
N LEU A 979 -6.34 -15.87 26.55
CA LEU A 979 -6.78 -15.38 27.86
C LEU A 979 -6.82 -16.48 28.90
N ARG A 980 -7.47 -17.62 28.60
CA ARG A 980 -7.52 -18.78 29.51
C ARG A 980 -6.12 -19.28 29.85
N SER A 981 -5.22 -19.33 28.88
CA SER A 981 -3.85 -19.76 29.12
C SER A 981 -3.04 -18.81 30.01
N ASN A 982 -3.35 -17.51 30.04
CA ASN A 982 -2.64 -16.54 30.89
C ASN A 982 -3.29 -16.34 32.25
N PHE A 983 -4.62 -16.40 32.32
CA PHE A 983 -5.39 -16.25 33.55
C PHE A 983 -5.78 -17.58 34.20
N ALA A 984 -5.07 -18.66 33.85
CA ALA A 984 -5.25 -19.95 34.52
C ALA A 984 -5.00 -19.82 36.02
N VAL A 985 -5.81 -20.47 36.85
CA VAL A 985 -5.82 -20.30 38.32
C VAL A 985 -4.42 -20.43 38.91
N LYS A 986 -3.68 -21.49 38.53
CA LYS A 986 -2.31 -21.73 39.02
C LYS A 986 -1.35 -20.59 38.68
N ARG A 987 -1.47 -20.02 37.48
CA ARG A 987 -0.56 -18.95 37.02
C ARG A 987 -0.85 -17.64 37.74
N VAL A 988 -2.13 -17.31 37.92
CA VAL A 988 -2.55 -16.09 38.64
C VAL A 988 -2.01 -16.10 40.07
N ILE A 989 -2.10 -17.24 40.75
CA ILE A 989 -1.69 -17.39 42.16
C ILE A 989 -0.17 -17.59 42.29
N GLU A 990 0.45 -18.52 41.55
CA GLU A 990 1.87 -18.87 41.75
C GLU A 990 2.87 -18.10 40.88
N GLU A 991 2.52 -17.65 39.68
CA GLU A 991 3.46 -16.93 38.81
C GLU A 991 3.29 -15.42 38.95
N HIS A 992 2.03 -14.96 38.98
CA HIS A 992 1.72 -13.53 38.98
C HIS A 992 1.52 -12.96 40.39
N HIS A 993 1.15 -13.80 41.37
CA HIS A 993 0.87 -13.41 42.75
C HIS A 993 -0.13 -12.25 42.86
N LEU A 994 -1.16 -12.23 42.00
CA LEU A 994 -2.13 -11.13 41.99
C LEU A 994 -2.96 -11.13 43.27
N ASN A 995 -3.29 -9.94 43.78
CA ASN A 995 -4.32 -9.77 44.79
C ASN A 995 -5.68 -9.50 44.12
N LYS A 996 -6.77 -9.51 44.89
CA LYS A 996 -8.12 -9.31 44.37
C LYS A 996 -8.27 -8.00 43.59
N GLU A 997 -7.80 -6.88 44.16
CA GLU A 997 -7.88 -5.56 43.53
C GLU A 997 -7.07 -5.49 42.22
N ALA A 998 -5.86 -6.04 42.18
CA ALA A 998 -5.04 -6.06 40.97
C ALA A 998 -5.66 -6.93 39.89
N PHE A 999 -6.25 -8.07 40.25
CA PHE A 999 -6.90 -8.95 39.29
C PHE A 999 -8.14 -8.29 38.66
N GLU A 1000 -9.01 -7.67 39.46
CA GLU A 1000 -10.15 -6.91 38.94
C GLU A 1000 -9.70 -5.77 38.02
N TRP A 1001 -8.63 -5.06 38.38
CA TRP A 1001 -8.04 -4.01 37.54
C TRP A 1001 -7.52 -4.56 36.20
N VAL A 1002 -6.80 -5.68 36.22
CA VAL A 1002 -6.28 -6.32 34.98
C VAL A 1002 -7.42 -6.70 34.05
N ILE A 1003 -8.48 -7.31 34.58
CA ILE A 1003 -9.65 -7.73 33.79
C ILE A 1003 -10.35 -6.51 33.17
N GLY A 1004 -10.53 -5.43 33.95
CA GLY A 1004 -11.10 -4.18 33.45
C GLY A 1004 -10.26 -3.53 32.34
N GLU A 1005 -8.93 -3.51 32.50
CA GLU A 1005 -8.01 -3.00 31.49
C GLU A 1005 -8.00 -3.83 30.20
N VAL A 1006 -8.08 -5.17 30.32
CA VAL A 1006 -8.17 -6.06 29.16
C VAL A 1006 -9.45 -5.79 28.38
N GLU A 1007 -10.60 -5.64 29.06
CA GLU A 1007 -11.87 -5.31 28.41
C GLU A 1007 -11.81 -3.94 27.70
N ALA A 1008 -11.29 -2.90 28.37
CA ALA A 1008 -11.18 -1.56 27.81
C ALA A 1008 -10.27 -1.53 26.57
N LYS A 1009 -9.09 -2.15 26.66
CA LYS A 1009 -8.14 -2.21 25.54
C LYS A 1009 -8.66 -3.04 24.38
N PHE A 1010 -9.35 -4.14 24.64
CA PHE A 1010 -9.97 -4.96 23.59
C PHE A 1010 -11.02 -4.15 22.80
N LYS A 1011 -11.94 -3.45 23.50
CA LYS A 1011 -12.93 -2.59 22.85
C LYS A 1011 -12.29 -1.47 22.02
N SER A 1012 -11.16 -0.92 22.49
CA SER A 1012 -10.42 0.10 21.75
C SER A 1012 -9.69 -0.44 20.50
N SER A 1013 -9.49 -1.75 20.42
CA SER A 1013 -8.78 -2.42 19.31
C SER A 1013 -9.69 -2.81 18.16
N LEU A 1014 -11.01 -2.73 18.33
CA LEU A 1014 -11.99 -3.04 17.29
C LEU A 1014 -11.85 -2.08 16.10
N ALA A 1015 -11.96 -2.63 14.89
CA ALA A 1015 -11.94 -1.84 13.67
C ALA A 1015 -13.12 -0.86 13.63
N SER A 1016 -12.84 0.38 13.25
CA SER A 1016 -13.87 1.42 13.18
C SER A 1016 -14.69 1.30 11.88
N PRO A 1017 -16.02 1.28 11.94
CA PRO A 1017 -16.85 1.38 10.74
C PRO A 1017 -16.52 2.63 9.92
N GLY A 1018 -16.52 2.50 8.60
CA GLY A 1018 -16.10 3.54 7.66
C GLY A 1018 -14.60 3.55 7.37
N GLU A 1019 -13.82 2.63 7.96
CA GLU A 1019 -12.42 2.47 7.58
C GLU A 1019 -12.29 1.97 6.13
N MET A 1020 -11.52 2.70 5.33
CA MET A 1020 -11.24 2.37 3.92
C MET A 1020 -10.17 1.27 3.81
N CYS A 1021 -10.48 0.10 4.37
CA CYS A 1021 -9.55 -1.03 4.52
C CYS A 1021 -8.95 -1.51 3.19
N GLY A 1022 -9.67 -1.43 2.07
CA GLY A 1022 -9.14 -1.83 0.77
C GLY A 1022 -8.00 -0.93 0.30
N THR A 1023 -8.15 0.39 0.45
CA THR A 1023 -7.07 1.34 0.13
C THR A 1023 -5.86 1.17 1.04
N LEU A 1024 -6.10 0.91 2.32
CA LEU A 1024 -5.04 0.66 3.30
C LEU A 1024 -4.27 -0.61 2.97
N ALA A 1025 -4.95 -1.70 2.64
CA ALA A 1025 -4.34 -2.97 2.23
C ALA A 1025 -3.53 -2.80 0.93
N ALA A 1026 -4.09 -2.09 -0.07
CA ALA A 1026 -3.40 -1.81 -1.32
C ALA A 1026 -2.08 -1.04 -1.12
N GLN A 1027 -2.08 -0.04 -0.24
CA GLN A 1027 -0.88 0.73 0.11
C GLN A 1027 0.11 -0.12 0.91
N SER A 1028 -0.38 -0.90 1.86
CA SER A 1028 0.43 -1.77 2.74
C SER A 1028 1.18 -2.86 1.96
N ILE A 1029 0.63 -3.31 0.83
CA ILE A 1029 1.30 -4.23 -0.11
C ILE A 1029 2.19 -3.47 -1.10
N GLY A 1030 1.74 -2.31 -1.58
CA GLY A 1030 2.42 -1.53 -2.62
C GLY A 1030 3.73 -0.89 -2.15
N GLU A 1031 3.74 -0.27 -0.97
CA GLU A 1031 4.91 0.45 -0.44
C GLU A 1031 6.13 -0.47 -0.25
N PRO A 1032 6.02 -1.65 0.40
CA PRO A 1032 7.15 -2.59 0.53
C PRO A 1032 7.63 -3.10 -0.82
N ALA A 1033 6.73 -3.27 -1.79
CA ALA A 1033 7.10 -3.68 -3.14
C ALA A 1033 8.03 -2.65 -3.80
N THR A 1034 7.77 -1.35 -3.61
CA THR A 1034 8.68 -0.29 -4.05
C THR A 1034 9.97 -0.28 -3.24
N GLN A 1035 9.93 -0.46 -1.91
CA GLN A 1035 11.15 -0.50 -1.09
C GLN A 1035 12.07 -1.68 -1.44
N MET A 1036 11.51 -2.84 -1.80
CA MET A 1036 12.30 -3.98 -2.29
C MET A 1036 13.13 -3.59 -3.53
N THR A 1037 12.62 -2.69 -4.37
CA THR A 1037 13.33 -2.23 -5.58
C THR A 1037 14.38 -1.18 -5.30
N LEU A 1038 14.12 -0.27 -4.35
CA LEU A 1038 15.09 0.74 -3.94
C LEU A 1038 16.26 0.09 -3.17
N ASN A 1039 15.98 -0.89 -2.32
CA ASN A 1039 17.01 -1.62 -1.59
C ASN A 1039 17.91 -2.49 -2.48
N THR A 1040 17.47 -2.87 -3.69
CA THR A 1040 18.35 -3.55 -4.66
C THR A 1040 19.59 -2.72 -4.98
N PHE A 1041 19.53 -1.37 -4.90
CA PHE A 1041 20.69 -0.50 -5.09
C PHE A 1041 21.77 -0.72 -4.03
N HIS A 1042 21.37 -0.86 -2.76
CA HIS A 1042 22.30 -1.06 -1.63
C HIS A 1042 22.90 -2.47 -1.58
N TYR A 1043 22.30 -3.43 -2.28
CA TYR A 1043 22.76 -4.82 -2.36
C TYR A 1043 23.26 -5.21 -3.77
N ALA A 1044 23.32 -4.24 -4.70
CA ALA A 1044 23.73 -4.48 -6.08
C ALA A 1044 25.16 -5.07 -6.13
N GLY A 1045 25.32 -6.18 -6.84
CA GLY A 1045 26.60 -6.87 -7.01
C GLY A 1045 26.96 -7.90 -5.92
N VAL A 1046 26.12 -8.15 -4.89
CA VAL A 1046 26.42 -9.12 -3.82
C VAL A 1046 25.51 -10.36 -3.89
N SER A 1047 26.10 -11.55 -3.93
CA SER A 1047 25.44 -12.85 -4.16
C SER A 1047 24.40 -13.29 -3.14
N SER A 1048 24.33 -12.68 -1.97
CA SER A 1048 23.72 -13.31 -0.80
C SER A 1048 22.19 -13.23 -0.76
N LYS A 1049 21.55 -12.41 -1.61
CA LYS A 1049 20.08 -12.32 -1.69
C LYS A 1049 19.58 -12.02 -3.13
N ASN A 1050 18.90 -12.98 -3.76
CA ASN A 1050 18.20 -12.79 -5.05
C ASN A 1050 16.90 -11.97 -4.89
N VAL A 1051 17.02 -10.72 -4.41
CA VAL A 1051 15.90 -9.77 -4.25
C VAL A 1051 15.23 -9.45 -5.61
N THR A 1052 15.93 -9.70 -6.72
CA THR A 1052 15.50 -9.42 -8.09
C THR A 1052 14.28 -10.22 -8.57
N LEU A 1053 13.90 -11.30 -7.89
CA LEU A 1053 12.73 -12.12 -8.24
C LEU A 1053 11.39 -11.56 -7.70
N GLY A 1054 11.43 -10.68 -6.70
CA GLY A 1054 10.23 -10.26 -5.95
C GLY A 1054 9.16 -9.55 -6.79
N VAL A 1055 9.52 -8.44 -7.44
CA VAL A 1055 8.56 -7.64 -8.24
C VAL A 1055 8.06 -8.36 -9.49
N PRO A 1056 8.91 -9.05 -10.28
CA PRO A 1056 8.43 -9.87 -11.38
C PRO A 1056 7.42 -10.94 -10.92
N ARG A 1057 7.67 -11.57 -9.76
CA ARG A 1057 6.75 -12.56 -9.21
C ARG A 1057 5.43 -11.92 -8.77
N LEU A 1058 5.47 -10.77 -8.11
CA LEU A 1058 4.27 -10.03 -7.73
C LEU A 1058 3.43 -9.67 -8.96
N LYS A 1059 4.08 -9.27 -10.07
CA LYS A 1059 3.42 -9.00 -11.35
C LYS A 1059 2.76 -10.25 -11.94
N GLU A 1060 3.40 -11.42 -11.86
CA GLU A 1060 2.80 -12.69 -12.30
C GLU A 1060 1.56 -13.04 -11.49
N ILE A 1061 1.63 -12.88 -10.16
CA ILE A 1061 0.52 -13.18 -9.24
C ILE A 1061 -0.66 -12.24 -9.52
N ILE A 1062 -0.44 -10.93 -9.55
CA ILE A 1062 -1.50 -9.94 -9.76
C ILE A 1062 -2.13 -10.04 -11.16
N ASN A 1063 -1.36 -10.46 -12.16
CA ASN A 1063 -1.89 -10.66 -13.51
C ASN A 1063 -2.55 -12.02 -13.70
N VAL A 1064 -2.43 -12.94 -12.75
CA VAL A 1064 -2.85 -14.34 -12.88
C VAL A 1064 -2.30 -14.92 -14.19
N ALA A 1065 -0.99 -14.79 -14.39
CA ALA A 1065 -0.34 -15.17 -15.63
C ALA A 1065 -0.43 -16.68 -15.86
N VAL A 1066 -0.88 -17.09 -17.05
CA VAL A 1066 -1.00 -18.51 -17.43
C VAL A 1066 0.37 -19.18 -17.55
N ASN A 1067 1.34 -18.48 -18.14
CA ASN A 1067 2.70 -18.97 -18.32
C ASN A 1067 3.62 -18.34 -17.28
N LEU A 1068 3.85 -19.06 -16.18
CA LEU A 1068 4.79 -18.67 -15.13
C LEU A 1068 6.24 -18.87 -15.61
N LYS A 1069 7.17 -17.98 -15.22
CA LYS A 1069 8.59 -18.13 -15.57
C LYS A 1069 9.27 -19.30 -14.85
N THR A 1070 8.92 -19.52 -13.59
CA THR A 1070 9.50 -20.58 -12.75
C THR A 1070 8.40 -21.38 -12.06
N PRO A 1071 7.66 -22.24 -12.79
CA PRO A 1071 6.71 -23.15 -12.17
C PRO A 1071 7.47 -24.16 -11.31
N SER A 1072 7.15 -24.22 -10.02
CA SER A 1072 7.73 -25.19 -9.08
C SER A 1072 6.62 -25.96 -8.38
N MET A 1073 6.94 -27.21 -8.02
CA MET A 1073 6.05 -28.08 -7.25
C MET A 1073 6.84 -28.67 -6.09
N THR A 1074 6.35 -28.48 -4.86
CA THR A 1074 6.91 -29.10 -3.66
C THR A 1074 6.07 -30.34 -3.34
N VAL A 1075 6.68 -31.52 -3.46
CA VAL A 1075 6.03 -32.80 -3.17
C VAL A 1075 6.51 -33.27 -1.80
N TYR A 1076 5.59 -33.35 -0.84
CA TYR A 1076 5.87 -33.95 0.46
C TYR A 1076 5.70 -35.47 0.36
N LEU A 1077 6.69 -36.21 0.86
CA LEU A 1077 6.67 -37.67 0.87
C LEU A 1077 5.81 -38.18 2.02
N GLU A 1078 5.25 -39.38 1.87
CA GLU A 1078 4.54 -40.04 2.96
C GLU A 1078 5.47 -40.33 4.14
N PRO A 1079 4.99 -40.29 5.41
CA PRO A 1079 5.86 -40.37 6.59
C PRO A 1079 6.78 -41.59 6.65
N HIS A 1080 6.38 -42.71 6.06
CA HIS A 1080 7.16 -43.94 6.03
C HIS A 1080 8.30 -43.91 4.99
N ILE A 1081 8.12 -43.15 3.89
CA ILE A 1081 9.11 -42.96 2.82
C ILE A 1081 10.04 -41.77 3.15
N ALA A 1082 9.50 -40.72 3.77
CA ALA A 1082 10.18 -39.46 4.03
C ALA A 1082 11.45 -39.59 4.89
N ARG A 1083 11.57 -40.66 5.67
CA ARG A 1083 12.72 -40.91 6.55
C ARG A 1083 13.87 -41.64 5.87
N ASP A 1084 13.62 -42.29 4.72
CA ASP A 1084 14.63 -43.06 3.99
C ASP A 1084 15.02 -42.38 2.67
N ILE A 1085 16.32 -42.12 2.51
CA ILE A 1085 16.88 -41.49 1.31
C ILE A 1085 16.73 -42.40 0.08
N ALA A 1086 16.83 -43.72 0.24
CA ALA A 1086 16.72 -44.64 -0.90
C ALA A 1086 15.30 -44.64 -1.47
N SER A 1087 14.31 -44.78 -0.59
CA SER A 1087 12.89 -44.71 -0.95
C SER A 1087 12.50 -43.32 -1.51
N ALA A 1088 13.05 -42.23 -0.96
CA ALA A 1088 12.85 -40.89 -1.51
C ALA A 1088 13.42 -40.73 -2.94
N LYS A 1089 14.57 -41.35 -3.24
CA LYS A 1089 15.14 -41.37 -4.59
C LYS A 1089 14.29 -42.16 -5.57
N GLU A 1090 13.69 -43.27 -5.14
CA GLU A 1090 12.78 -44.05 -5.99
C GLU A 1090 11.58 -43.18 -6.42
N VAL A 1091 10.94 -42.48 -5.48
CA VAL A 1091 9.86 -41.53 -5.81
C VAL A 1091 10.36 -40.41 -6.71
N GLN A 1092 11.55 -39.86 -6.47
CA GLN A 1092 12.15 -38.85 -7.33
C GLN A 1092 12.31 -39.33 -8.78
N THR A 1093 12.79 -40.57 -8.97
CA THR A 1093 12.96 -41.15 -10.31
C THR A 1093 11.63 -41.39 -11.02
N LEU A 1094 10.59 -41.82 -10.29
CA LEU A 1094 9.25 -42.02 -10.85
C LEU A 1094 8.61 -40.71 -11.32
N LEU A 1095 8.86 -39.61 -10.62
CA LEU A 1095 8.33 -38.28 -10.97
C LEU A 1095 9.17 -37.58 -12.04
N SER A 1096 10.46 -37.92 -12.17
CA SER A 1096 11.32 -37.30 -13.16
C SER A 1096 10.89 -37.69 -14.56
N TYR A 1097 10.62 -36.69 -15.40
CA TYR A 1097 10.29 -36.92 -16.79
C TYR A 1097 11.53 -37.35 -17.57
N THR A 1098 11.61 -38.65 -17.85
CA THR A 1098 12.67 -39.25 -18.66
C THR A 1098 12.12 -39.59 -20.04
N THR A 1099 12.80 -39.11 -21.07
CA THR A 1099 12.53 -39.50 -22.46
C THR A 1099 13.63 -40.38 -22.99
N LEU A 1100 13.42 -41.13 -24.07
CA LEU A 1100 14.49 -41.91 -24.71
C LEU A 1100 15.69 -41.05 -25.15
N LYS A 1101 15.51 -39.73 -25.31
CA LYS A 1101 16.54 -38.79 -25.74
C LYS A 1101 17.41 -38.24 -24.59
N THR A 1102 16.91 -38.31 -23.36
CA THR A 1102 17.54 -37.79 -22.13
C THR A 1102 18.04 -38.94 -21.29
#